data_AF-A0AA88RUH6-F1
#
_entry.id   AF-A0AA88RUH6-F1
#
_cell.length_a   1.000
_cell.length_b   1.000
_cell.length_c   1.000
_cell.angle_alpha   90.00
_cell.angle_beta   90.00
_cell.angle_gamma   90.00
#
_symmetry.space_group_name_H-M   'P 1'
#
loop_
_entity.id
_entity.type
_entity.pdbx_description
1 polymer ?
#
loop_
_entity_poly.entity_id
_entity_poly.type
_entity_poly.pdbx_seq_one_letter_code
_entity_poly.pdbx_strand_id
1 'polypeptide(L)'
;CYSLSTVDQEKDRIVELPGQPTNVGFAQYSGYVNVNQQAGRALFYWLVESPLTRNPASRPLVLWLNGGPGCSSVAYGAAEELGPFRIRSDGKNLYLNPYAWNQLANVLFLESPAGVGFSYSNTSSDLYTAGDQVTAEDAYTFLLNWFERFPQYKHRDFYIAGESYAGHYVPQLSQIVYQRNKGMKNPVINFKGFMVGNAVIDDYHDYIGTFEYWWTHGLISDSTYKTLRAACDFGSSQHPSSDCTKALNLAEAEQGNIDPYSIYTRSCNDTSSLRRNLRGHYPWMSRAYDPCTERYSQVYFNHPEVQKALHANTTGIPYSWKTCSDIVGEYWADSPVSMLPIYRELIAAGLRIWVFSGDTDSVVPLTATRYSIDALKLPTVTNWYPWYDNGKVGGWSQVYEGLTLVTVTGAGHEVPLHRPRQAYILFRSFLENKPMPSITLLLSSTIVAAAHHHHAKQQELDKIIKLPGQPANVTFSQYSGYITVDEQAGRALFYWLIESPKPTSKPLLLWLNGGPGCSSVAYGASEEVGPFRVRPDGETLTLSPYSWNKAQDAYTFLTNWFKRFPQYKQRPFYIAGESYAGHYIPELSQIIVRQNKGVKNPIIDFRGFLLGNPLLDDFHDNVGTFEFWWNHGLISGSTYQALNRSCPNASFLFPRNRCYQALVRGYSEMGNINPYDIYGPPCDEAGTSRHQLSRPLCQTDAVRGGWTDSPKSMLPVFKELIAAGLRIWVY
;
A
#
# COMPACT_ATOMS: atom_id res chain seq x y z
N CYS A 1 17.13 -0.72 -50.74
CA CYS A 1 16.58 -0.30 -49.43
C CYS A 1 16.62 -1.43 -48.41
N TYR A 2 15.85 -2.52 -48.56
CA TYR A 2 15.81 -3.65 -47.59
C TYR A 2 17.17 -4.21 -47.12
N SER A 3 18.22 -4.16 -47.96
CA SER A 3 19.57 -4.62 -47.62
C SER A 3 20.37 -3.68 -46.70
N LEU A 4 19.87 -2.47 -46.42
CA LEU A 4 20.52 -1.50 -45.52
C LEU A 4 19.96 -1.59 -44.11
N SER A 5 18.64 -1.67 -43.93
CA SER A 5 18.01 -1.78 -42.61
C SER A 5 18.45 -3.03 -41.86
N THR A 6 18.61 -4.17 -42.54
CA THR A 6 19.17 -5.39 -41.93
C THR A 6 20.63 -5.25 -41.47
N VAL A 7 21.41 -4.37 -42.11
CA VAL A 7 22.81 -4.10 -41.71
C VAL A 7 22.85 -3.16 -40.51
N ASP A 8 21.98 -2.15 -40.46
CA ASP A 8 21.91 -1.23 -39.33
C ASP A 8 21.26 -1.86 -38.09
N GLN A 9 20.29 -2.77 -38.26
CA GLN A 9 19.78 -3.61 -37.16
C GLN A 9 20.90 -4.49 -36.58
N GLU A 10 21.70 -5.17 -37.40
CA GLU A 10 22.72 -6.10 -36.89
C GLU A 10 23.91 -5.37 -36.23
N LYS A 11 24.17 -4.10 -36.58
CA LYS A 11 25.12 -3.23 -35.85
C LYS A 11 24.67 -2.93 -34.42
N ASP A 12 23.37 -2.76 -34.19
CA ASP A 12 22.81 -2.49 -32.87
C ASP A 12 22.74 -3.76 -31.99
N ARG A 13 23.02 -4.95 -32.53
CA ARG A 13 22.79 -6.23 -31.85
C ARG A 13 23.76 -6.49 -30.70
N ILE A 14 23.23 -6.54 -29.48
CA ILE A 14 23.99 -6.93 -28.29
C ILE A 14 24.21 -8.45 -28.34
N VAL A 15 25.48 -8.88 -28.43
CA VAL A 15 25.83 -10.32 -28.40
C VAL A 15 25.70 -10.89 -26.98
N GLU A 16 26.32 -10.24 -26.01
CA GLU A 16 26.29 -10.59 -24.59
C GLU A 16 26.68 -9.37 -23.76
N LEU A 17 25.98 -9.11 -22.65
CA LEU A 17 26.37 -8.06 -21.70
C LEU A 17 27.39 -8.59 -20.66
N PRO A 18 28.31 -7.74 -20.14
CA PRO A 18 29.19 -8.13 -19.04
C PRO A 18 28.40 -8.66 -17.83
N GLY A 19 28.78 -9.82 -17.32
CA GLY A 19 28.10 -10.46 -16.18
C GLY A 19 26.72 -11.04 -16.49
N GLN A 20 26.31 -11.12 -17.76
CA GLN A 20 25.05 -11.74 -18.18
C GLN A 20 25.06 -13.26 -17.92
N PRO A 21 23.91 -13.86 -17.53
CA PRO A 21 23.74 -15.31 -17.60
C PRO A 21 23.87 -15.83 -19.04
N THR A 22 24.49 -17.00 -19.23
CA THR A 22 24.57 -17.65 -20.55
C THR A 22 23.20 -18.13 -21.04
N ASN A 23 23.04 -18.26 -22.36
CA ASN A 23 21.89 -18.92 -23.01
C ASN A 23 20.50 -18.31 -22.73
N VAL A 24 20.40 -16.97 -22.69
CA VAL A 24 19.17 -16.24 -22.32
C VAL A 24 17.96 -16.46 -23.24
N GLY A 25 18.17 -16.92 -24.48
CA GLY A 25 17.11 -17.42 -25.37
C GLY A 25 16.27 -16.36 -26.10
N PHE A 26 16.61 -15.08 -25.99
CA PHE A 26 16.04 -13.95 -26.74
C PHE A 26 17.15 -13.16 -27.46
N ALA A 27 16.77 -12.36 -28.46
CA ALA A 27 17.64 -11.34 -29.05
C ALA A 27 17.44 -9.99 -28.36
N GLN A 28 18.46 -9.13 -28.43
CA GLN A 28 18.45 -7.80 -27.84
C GLN A 28 19.33 -6.86 -28.67
N TYR A 29 18.90 -5.60 -28.78
CA TYR A 29 19.49 -4.60 -29.65
C TYR A 29 19.49 -3.24 -28.95
N SER A 30 20.57 -2.47 -29.08
CA SER A 30 20.65 -1.12 -28.53
C SER A 30 21.57 -0.23 -29.36
N GLY A 31 21.29 1.06 -29.34
CA GLY A 31 22.00 2.05 -30.13
C GLY A 31 21.21 3.35 -30.26
N TYR A 32 21.57 4.15 -31.27
CA TYR A 32 21.07 5.52 -31.43
C TYR A 32 20.19 5.72 -32.66
N VAL A 33 19.11 6.48 -32.47
CA VAL A 33 18.25 7.01 -33.54
C VAL A 33 18.26 8.54 -33.45
N ASN A 34 18.63 9.21 -34.55
CA ASN A 34 18.57 10.66 -34.64
C ASN A 34 17.11 11.13 -34.69
N VAL A 35 16.80 12.17 -33.93
CA VAL A 35 15.49 12.84 -33.90
C VAL A 35 15.57 14.28 -34.44
N ASN A 36 16.72 14.95 -34.26
CA ASN A 36 16.99 16.24 -34.87
C ASN A 36 18.42 16.30 -35.41
N GLN A 37 18.55 16.43 -36.74
CA GLN A 37 19.84 16.39 -37.42
C GLN A 37 20.62 17.71 -37.30
N GLN A 38 19.92 18.85 -37.19
CA GLN A 38 20.50 20.17 -37.03
C GLN A 38 21.08 20.36 -35.62
N ALA A 39 20.33 19.95 -34.59
CA ALA A 39 20.78 20.02 -33.20
C ALA A 39 21.81 18.92 -32.85
N GLY A 40 21.91 17.87 -33.67
CA GLY A 40 22.70 16.67 -33.37
C GLY A 40 22.08 15.84 -32.25
N ARG A 41 20.75 15.86 -32.12
CA ARG A 41 19.97 15.21 -31.06
C ARG A 41 19.63 13.78 -31.43
N ALA A 42 19.99 12.82 -30.57
CA ALA A 42 19.71 11.40 -30.77
C ALA A 42 19.30 10.73 -29.45
N LEU A 43 18.27 9.89 -29.54
CA LEU A 43 17.80 9.10 -28.40
C LEU A 43 18.41 7.68 -28.46
N PHE A 44 18.82 7.19 -27.30
CA PHE A 44 19.30 5.84 -27.05
C PHE A 44 18.12 4.92 -26.71
N TYR A 45 18.17 3.69 -27.20
CA TYR A 45 17.15 2.68 -26.93
C TYR A 45 17.77 1.32 -26.61
N TRP A 46 17.01 0.48 -25.92
CA TRP A 46 17.28 -0.95 -25.74
C TRP A 46 16.01 -1.76 -26.06
N LEU A 47 16.02 -2.47 -27.18
CA LEU A 47 15.02 -3.48 -27.53
C LEU A 47 15.43 -4.81 -26.89
N VAL A 48 14.50 -5.42 -26.15
CA VAL A 48 14.56 -6.82 -25.71
C VAL A 48 13.42 -7.58 -26.41
N GLU A 49 13.77 -8.51 -27.29
CA GLU A 49 12.78 -9.35 -27.95
C GLU A 49 12.22 -10.43 -27.01
N SER A 50 11.08 -11.00 -27.39
CA SER A 50 10.53 -12.16 -26.70
C SER A 50 11.40 -13.41 -26.92
N PRO A 51 11.54 -14.31 -25.92
CA PRO A 51 12.29 -15.55 -26.11
C PRO A 51 11.81 -16.35 -27.32
N LEU A 52 12.73 -17.01 -28.03
CA LEU A 52 12.40 -17.78 -29.23
C LEU A 52 11.34 -18.86 -28.96
N THR A 53 11.32 -19.42 -27.75
CA THR A 53 10.30 -20.37 -27.25
C THR A 53 8.90 -19.76 -27.07
N ARG A 54 8.76 -18.43 -27.14
CA ARG A 54 7.51 -17.66 -27.07
C ARG A 54 7.10 -17.05 -28.43
N ASN A 55 7.92 -17.25 -29.48
CA ASN A 55 7.77 -16.72 -30.84
C ASN A 55 7.69 -15.17 -30.90
N PRO A 56 8.82 -14.44 -30.83
CA PRO A 56 8.85 -12.96 -30.88
C PRO A 56 8.16 -12.38 -32.13
N ALA A 57 8.28 -13.07 -33.27
CA ALA A 57 7.63 -12.70 -34.53
C ALA A 57 6.09 -12.82 -34.51
N SER A 58 5.49 -13.24 -33.39
CA SER A 58 4.04 -13.18 -33.13
C SER A 58 3.64 -12.21 -32.00
N ARG A 59 4.59 -11.63 -31.26
CA ARG A 59 4.32 -10.80 -30.07
C ARG A 59 4.13 -9.32 -30.41
N PRO A 60 3.32 -8.59 -29.64
CA PRO A 60 3.19 -7.14 -29.79
C PRO A 60 4.53 -6.43 -29.50
N LEU A 61 4.63 -5.17 -29.92
CA LEU A 61 5.70 -4.27 -29.49
C LEU A 61 5.16 -3.34 -28.41
N VAL A 62 5.92 -3.17 -27.33
CA VAL A 62 5.59 -2.26 -26.23
C VAL A 62 6.75 -1.30 -26.01
N LEU A 63 6.52 -0.01 -26.22
CA LEU A 63 7.43 1.05 -25.78
C LEU A 63 7.29 1.23 -24.26
N TRP A 64 8.39 1.33 -23.53
CA TRP A 64 8.41 1.67 -22.10
C TRP A 64 9.15 2.99 -21.85
N LEU A 65 8.53 3.84 -21.02
CA LEU A 65 9.04 5.15 -20.58
C LEU A 65 8.94 5.26 -19.05
N ASN A 66 10.04 5.44 -18.34
CA ASN A 66 10.00 5.94 -16.94
C ASN A 66 9.83 7.47 -16.92
N GLY A 67 9.51 8.03 -15.75
CA GLY A 67 9.18 9.44 -15.57
C GLY A 67 10.36 10.32 -15.14
N GLY A 68 10.28 10.84 -13.91
CA GLY A 68 11.19 11.85 -13.36
C GLY A 68 10.50 13.19 -13.12
N PRO A 69 10.51 14.15 -14.07
CA PRO A 69 11.00 14.04 -15.45
C PRO A 69 12.52 13.86 -15.57
N GLY A 70 12.96 13.23 -16.66
CA GLY A 70 14.38 13.06 -16.97
C GLY A 70 15.06 11.80 -16.40
N CYS A 71 14.28 10.75 -16.05
CA CYS A 71 14.81 9.48 -15.55
C CYS A 71 14.90 8.38 -16.64
N SER A 72 15.89 7.49 -16.50
CA SER A 72 16.25 6.50 -17.52
C SER A 72 15.35 5.26 -17.51
N SER A 73 14.74 4.97 -18.66
CA SER A 73 14.03 3.72 -18.93
C SER A 73 14.93 2.47 -18.97
N VAL A 74 16.25 2.66 -19.04
CA VAL A 74 17.26 1.60 -18.99
C VAL A 74 17.70 1.30 -17.55
N ALA A 75 17.66 2.30 -16.67
CA ALA A 75 17.82 2.13 -15.22
C ALA A 75 16.61 1.35 -14.65
N TYR A 76 15.50 2.07 -14.43
CA TYR A 76 14.34 1.56 -13.71
C TYR A 76 13.64 0.45 -14.52
N GLY A 77 13.01 0.79 -15.65
CA GLY A 77 12.29 -0.15 -16.53
C GLY A 77 13.05 -1.43 -16.87
N ALA A 78 14.27 -1.30 -17.43
CA ALA A 78 15.00 -2.45 -17.96
C ALA A 78 15.77 -3.25 -16.89
N ALA A 79 16.42 -2.59 -15.93
CA ALA A 79 17.33 -3.26 -14.99
C ALA A 79 16.74 -3.49 -13.58
N GLU A 80 15.67 -2.80 -13.21
CA GLU A 80 15.10 -2.83 -11.85
C GLU A 80 13.63 -3.28 -11.83
N GLU A 81 12.84 -2.98 -12.86
CA GLU A 81 11.39 -3.24 -12.89
C GLU A 81 10.98 -4.48 -13.69
N LEU A 82 11.07 -4.45 -15.02
CA LEU A 82 10.29 -5.37 -15.88
C LEU A 82 11.07 -5.98 -17.05
N GLY A 83 12.29 -5.49 -17.31
CA GLY A 83 13.22 -6.12 -18.22
C GLY A 83 13.69 -7.53 -17.81
N PRO A 84 14.47 -8.20 -18.67
CA PRO A 84 14.87 -9.60 -18.52
C PRO A 84 15.93 -9.82 -17.45
N PHE A 85 16.65 -8.77 -17.07
CA PHE A 85 17.79 -8.82 -16.17
C PHE A 85 17.53 -8.00 -14.90
N ARG A 86 18.33 -8.32 -13.89
CA ARG A 86 18.48 -7.56 -12.66
C ARG A 86 19.95 -7.48 -12.32
N ILE A 87 20.41 -6.31 -11.86
CA ILE A 87 21.79 -6.12 -11.44
C ILE A 87 21.93 -6.60 -9.99
N ARG A 88 23.06 -7.25 -9.66
CA ARG A 88 23.39 -7.64 -8.28
C ARG A 88 23.98 -6.46 -7.51
N SER A 89 23.98 -6.56 -6.18
CA SER A 89 24.55 -5.56 -5.28
C SER A 89 26.05 -5.30 -5.41
N ASP A 90 26.73 -5.96 -6.35
CA ASP A 90 28.12 -5.72 -6.75
C ASP A 90 28.26 -4.72 -7.92
N GLY A 91 27.15 -4.35 -8.57
CA GLY A 91 27.11 -3.46 -9.74
C GLY A 91 27.75 -4.05 -11.00
N LYS A 92 27.91 -5.39 -11.08
CA LYS A 92 28.73 -6.06 -12.11
C LYS A 92 28.12 -7.32 -12.69
N ASN A 93 27.39 -8.09 -11.89
CA ASN A 93 26.80 -9.35 -12.30
C ASN A 93 25.28 -9.20 -12.49
N LEU A 94 24.73 -9.83 -13.53
CA LEU A 94 23.30 -9.86 -13.78
C LEU A 94 22.67 -11.18 -13.27
N TYR A 95 21.35 -11.17 -13.10
CA TYR A 95 20.54 -12.38 -12.96
C TYR A 95 19.19 -12.23 -13.70
N LEU A 96 18.59 -13.36 -14.09
CA LEU A 96 17.33 -13.36 -14.84
C LEU A 96 16.14 -12.98 -13.96
N ASN A 97 15.27 -12.10 -14.47
CA ASN A 97 13.96 -11.82 -13.92
C ASN A 97 12.95 -12.90 -14.37
N PRO A 98 12.42 -13.76 -13.48
CA PRO A 98 11.46 -14.80 -13.85
C PRO A 98 10.08 -14.26 -14.27
N TYR A 99 9.82 -12.97 -14.05
CA TYR A 99 8.57 -12.27 -14.38
C TYR A 99 8.78 -11.15 -15.42
N ALA A 100 9.86 -11.23 -16.21
CA ALA A 100 10.17 -10.26 -17.25
C ALA A 100 9.03 -10.13 -18.29
N TRP A 101 8.67 -8.89 -18.62
CA TRP A 101 7.58 -8.59 -19.55
C TRP A 101 7.89 -9.01 -20.99
N ASN A 102 9.17 -9.15 -21.36
CA ASN A 102 9.56 -9.70 -22.66
C ASN A 102 9.09 -11.16 -22.87
N GLN A 103 8.68 -11.91 -21.82
CA GLN A 103 8.05 -13.22 -22.03
C GLN A 103 6.65 -13.14 -22.68
N LEU A 104 6.07 -11.94 -22.78
CA LEU A 104 4.72 -11.70 -23.31
C LEU A 104 4.72 -10.77 -24.54
N ALA A 105 5.61 -9.77 -24.57
CA ALA A 105 5.79 -8.80 -25.64
C ALA A 105 7.25 -8.76 -26.15
N ASN A 106 7.53 -8.00 -27.20
CA ASN A 106 8.85 -7.43 -27.43
C ASN A 106 8.85 -6.04 -26.77
N VAL A 107 9.84 -5.71 -25.94
CA VAL A 107 9.85 -4.50 -25.10
C VAL A 107 10.97 -3.57 -25.54
N LEU A 108 10.62 -2.31 -25.79
CA LEU A 108 11.52 -1.26 -26.26
C LEU A 108 11.64 -0.19 -25.18
N PHE A 109 12.76 -0.19 -24.46
CA PHE A 109 13.09 0.84 -23.48
C PHE A 109 13.71 2.03 -24.22
N LEU A 110 13.21 3.24 -23.98
CA LEU A 110 13.70 4.47 -24.61
C LEU A 110 14.13 5.48 -23.55
N GLU A 111 15.39 5.91 -23.57
CA GLU A 111 15.85 7.01 -22.72
C GLU A 111 15.45 8.34 -23.38
N SER A 112 14.59 9.12 -22.72
CA SER A 112 13.98 10.33 -23.29
C SER A 112 13.70 11.37 -22.19
N PRO A 113 13.88 12.67 -22.45
CA PRO A 113 14.42 13.28 -23.67
C PRO A 113 15.95 13.16 -23.80
N ALA A 114 16.54 13.91 -24.73
CA ALA A 114 18.00 14.06 -24.81
C ALA A 114 18.56 14.70 -23.53
N GLY A 115 19.66 14.15 -23.01
CA GLY A 115 20.20 14.45 -21.68
C GLY A 115 19.95 13.34 -20.66
N VAL A 116 19.00 12.43 -20.92
CA VAL A 116 18.68 11.29 -20.05
C VAL A 116 19.59 10.10 -20.38
N GLY A 117 20.33 9.62 -19.38
CA GLY A 117 21.14 8.41 -19.50
C GLY A 117 22.21 8.50 -20.59
N PHE A 118 22.03 7.75 -21.68
CA PHE A 118 22.90 7.78 -22.86
C PHE A 118 22.37 8.64 -24.02
N SER A 119 21.11 9.12 -23.97
CA SER A 119 20.51 10.01 -24.98
C SER A 119 21.13 11.40 -24.91
N TYR A 120 21.50 12.00 -26.05
CA TYR A 120 22.29 13.24 -26.07
C TYR A 120 21.86 14.24 -27.14
N SER A 121 22.34 15.48 -27.01
CA SER A 121 22.36 16.49 -28.07
C SER A 121 23.74 17.12 -28.17
N ASN A 122 24.13 17.51 -29.39
CA ASN A 122 25.33 18.33 -29.61
C ASN A 122 25.04 19.82 -29.35
N THR A 123 23.78 20.19 -29.12
CA THR A 123 23.33 21.57 -28.88
C THR A 123 22.98 21.74 -27.41
N SER A 124 23.91 22.26 -26.60
CA SER A 124 23.81 22.23 -25.13
C SER A 124 22.57 22.92 -24.56
N SER A 125 21.97 23.89 -25.28
CA SER A 125 20.73 24.55 -24.84
C SER A 125 19.53 23.61 -24.80
N ASP A 126 19.53 22.52 -25.58
CA ASP A 126 18.45 21.52 -25.55
C ASP A 126 18.22 20.96 -24.14
N LEU A 127 19.29 20.85 -23.33
CA LEU A 127 19.24 20.32 -21.96
C LEU A 127 18.54 21.27 -20.99
N TYR A 128 18.47 22.56 -21.32
CA TYR A 128 17.86 23.64 -20.52
C TYR A 128 16.51 24.11 -21.10
N THR A 129 16.04 23.45 -22.15
CA THR A 129 14.74 23.71 -22.81
C THR A 129 14.02 22.40 -23.13
N ALA A 130 14.30 21.34 -22.36
CA ALA A 130 13.57 20.09 -22.42
C ALA A 130 12.20 20.27 -21.75
N GLY A 131 11.16 19.65 -22.30
CA GLY A 131 9.78 19.83 -21.86
C GLY A 131 8.84 18.87 -22.58
N ASP A 132 7.60 18.78 -22.12
CA ASP A 132 6.64 17.77 -22.57
C ASP A 132 6.40 17.81 -24.08
N GLN A 133 6.12 18.98 -24.65
CA GLN A 133 5.81 19.12 -26.08
C GLN A 133 6.98 18.64 -26.96
N VAL A 134 8.21 19.01 -26.61
CA VAL A 134 9.41 18.63 -27.37
C VAL A 134 9.70 17.14 -27.21
N THR A 135 9.56 16.61 -25.99
CA THR A 135 9.78 15.19 -25.66
C THR A 135 8.82 14.29 -26.45
N ALA A 136 7.55 14.68 -26.57
CA ALA A 136 6.54 13.91 -27.30
C ALA A 136 6.78 13.88 -28.83
N GLU A 137 7.13 15.00 -29.47
CA GLU A 137 7.44 15.02 -30.91
C GLU A 137 8.80 14.38 -31.24
N ASP A 138 9.81 14.49 -30.37
CA ASP A 138 11.07 13.75 -30.50
C ASP A 138 10.84 12.23 -30.37
N ALA A 139 10.04 11.78 -29.40
CA ALA A 139 9.71 10.36 -29.23
C ALA A 139 8.86 9.82 -30.40
N TYR A 140 7.96 10.63 -30.98
CA TYR A 140 7.24 10.28 -32.20
C TYR A 140 8.19 10.16 -33.41
N THR A 141 9.13 11.10 -33.55
CA THR A 141 10.15 11.08 -34.61
C THR A 141 11.10 9.90 -34.46
N PHE A 142 11.50 9.58 -33.22
CA PHE A 142 12.23 8.36 -32.88
C PHE A 142 11.48 7.12 -33.36
N LEU A 143 10.19 6.97 -33.05
CA LEU A 143 9.41 5.80 -33.45
C LEU A 143 9.40 5.63 -34.98
N LEU A 144 9.13 6.69 -35.74
CA LEU A 144 9.14 6.62 -37.21
C LEU A 144 10.51 6.15 -37.76
N ASN A 145 11.60 6.77 -37.30
CA ASN A 145 12.95 6.43 -37.75
C ASN A 145 13.39 5.03 -37.28
N TRP A 146 12.95 4.59 -36.10
CA TRP A 146 13.20 3.26 -35.56
C TRP A 146 12.45 2.17 -36.34
N PHE A 147 11.18 2.40 -36.71
CA PHE A 147 10.42 1.48 -37.56
C PHE A 147 11.02 1.30 -38.97
N GLU A 148 11.77 2.27 -39.50
CA GLU A 148 12.55 2.07 -40.74
C GLU A 148 13.81 1.20 -40.54
N ARG A 149 14.45 1.25 -39.36
CA ARG A 149 15.55 0.33 -39.00
C ARG A 149 15.04 -1.08 -38.68
N PHE A 150 13.87 -1.19 -38.05
CA PHE A 150 13.23 -2.44 -37.59
C PHE A 150 11.91 -2.74 -38.34
N PRO A 151 11.92 -2.94 -39.68
CA PRO A 151 10.72 -3.03 -40.50
C PRO A 151 9.78 -4.20 -40.17
N GLN A 152 10.28 -5.28 -39.53
CA GLN A 152 9.51 -6.43 -39.05
C GLN A 152 8.52 -6.11 -37.92
N TYR A 153 8.60 -4.90 -37.36
CA TYR A 153 7.70 -4.36 -36.37
C TYR A 153 6.67 -3.37 -36.94
N LYS A 154 6.77 -2.96 -38.22
CA LYS A 154 5.71 -2.15 -38.85
C LYS A 154 4.40 -2.91 -38.89
N HIS A 155 3.30 -2.20 -38.67
CA HIS A 155 1.95 -2.75 -38.57
C HIS A 155 1.75 -3.79 -37.45
N ARG A 156 2.75 -4.02 -36.58
CA ARG A 156 2.60 -4.83 -35.36
C ARG A 156 1.65 -4.12 -34.39
N ASP A 157 0.85 -4.90 -33.67
CA ASP A 157 0.09 -4.37 -32.53
C ASP A 157 1.06 -3.69 -31.56
N PHE A 158 0.93 -2.36 -31.45
CA PHE A 158 1.83 -1.49 -30.73
C PHE A 158 1.11 -0.85 -29.55
N TYR A 159 1.76 -0.87 -28.39
CA TYR A 159 1.30 -0.22 -27.17
C TYR A 159 2.41 0.68 -26.62
N ILE A 160 2.01 1.72 -25.90
CA ILE A 160 2.93 2.55 -25.12
C ILE A 160 2.65 2.26 -23.64
N ALA A 161 3.68 2.16 -22.84
CA ALA A 161 3.59 1.92 -21.41
C ALA A 161 4.62 2.78 -20.66
N GLY A 162 4.38 3.01 -19.37
CA GLY A 162 5.29 3.76 -18.51
C GLY A 162 4.76 3.97 -17.11
N GLU A 163 5.45 4.78 -16.33
CA GLU A 163 5.09 5.09 -14.95
C GLU A 163 5.48 6.52 -14.50
N SER A 164 5.03 6.93 -13.32
CA SER A 164 5.44 8.20 -12.69
C SER A 164 5.06 9.41 -13.57
N TYR A 165 5.97 10.36 -13.78
CA TYR A 165 5.81 11.47 -14.72
C TYR A 165 5.59 11.02 -16.18
N ALA A 166 5.83 9.74 -16.55
CA ALA A 166 5.38 9.24 -17.86
C ALA A 166 3.84 9.16 -17.98
N GLY A 167 3.09 9.42 -16.91
CA GLY A 167 1.68 9.80 -16.96
C GLY A 167 1.40 11.05 -17.81
N HIS A 168 2.40 11.93 -18.02
CA HIS A 168 2.39 12.98 -19.04
C HIS A 168 2.89 12.48 -20.41
N TYR A 169 4.05 11.81 -20.45
CA TYR A 169 4.69 11.39 -21.70
C TYR A 169 3.83 10.43 -22.52
N VAL A 170 3.22 9.43 -21.86
CA VAL A 170 2.50 8.34 -22.51
C VAL A 170 1.20 8.83 -23.17
N PRO A 171 0.30 9.61 -22.51
CA PRO A 171 -0.86 10.20 -23.18
C PRO A 171 -0.48 11.16 -24.30
N GLN A 172 0.52 12.03 -24.12
CA GLN A 172 0.92 13.00 -25.16
C GLN A 172 1.48 12.31 -26.41
N LEU A 173 2.39 11.35 -26.26
CA LEU A 173 2.87 10.54 -27.38
C LEU A 173 1.74 9.71 -28.01
N SER A 174 0.82 9.16 -27.20
CA SER A 174 -0.37 8.45 -27.69
C SER A 174 -1.29 9.37 -28.50
N GLN A 175 -1.42 10.65 -28.12
CA GLN A 175 -2.20 11.66 -28.83
C GLN A 175 -1.60 11.96 -30.19
N ILE A 176 -0.28 12.21 -30.26
CA ILE A 176 0.42 12.44 -31.54
C ILE A 176 0.26 11.22 -32.44
N VAL A 177 0.54 10.00 -31.94
CA VAL A 177 0.39 8.76 -32.73
C VAL A 177 -1.06 8.58 -33.23
N TYR A 178 -2.07 8.80 -32.39
CA TYR A 178 -3.48 8.72 -32.79
C TYR A 178 -3.85 9.76 -33.86
N GLN A 179 -3.51 11.03 -33.63
CA GLN A 179 -3.86 12.12 -34.54
C GLN A 179 -3.16 12.01 -35.89
N ARG A 180 -1.89 11.58 -35.92
CA ARG A 180 -1.13 11.31 -37.15
C ARG A 180 -1.67 10.09 -37.90
N ASN A 181 -2.17 9.07 -37.19
CA ASN A 181 -2.83 7.90 -37.78
C ASN A 181 -4.25 8.16 -38.31
N LYS A 182 -4.87 9.29 -37.97
CA LYS A 182 -6.29 9.57 -38.22
C LYS A 182 -6.61 9.56 -39.72
N GLY A 183 -7.44 8.60 -40.14
CA GLY A 183 -7.82 8.40 -41.55
C GLY A 183 -6.88 7.52 -42.37
N MET A 184 -5.75 7.07 -41.82
CA MET A 184 -4.87 6.11 -42.49
C MET A 184 -5.46 4.69 -42.43
N LYS A 185 -5.57 4.02 -43.59
CA LYS A 185 -6.09 2.64 -43.69
C LYS A 185 -5.13 1.56 -43.19
N ASN A 186 -3.82 1.81 -43.24
CA ASN A 186 -2.78 0.90 -42.77
C ASN A 186 -1.61 1.72 -42.20
N PRO A 187 -1.75 2.28 -40.98
CA PRO A 187 -0.69 3.08 -40.36
C PRO A 187 0.56 2.25 -40.11
N VAL A 188 1.74 2.87 -40.23
CA VAL A 188 3.03 2.24 -39.88
C VAL A 188 3.02 1.79 -38.41
N ILE A 189 2.53 2.67 -37.54
CA ILE A 189 2.34 2.41 -36.11
C ILE A 189 0.89 1.91 -35.90
N ASN A 190 0.69 0.60 -35.84
CA ASN A 190 -0.62 -0.02 -35.55
C ASN A 190 -0.90 0.04 -34.03
N PHE A 191 -1.13 1.27 -33.56
CA PHE A 191 -1.34 1.61 -32.16
C PHE A 191 -2.69 1.09 -31.63
N LYS A 192 -2.67 0.47 -30.45
CA LYS A 192 -3.84 -0.17 -29.81
C LYS A 192 -4.30 0.51 -28.51
N GLY A 193 -3.46 1.35 -27.92
CA GLY A 193 -3.69 1.97 -26.62
C GLY A 193 -2.48 1.89 -25.70
N PHE A 194 -2.65 2.28 -24.44
CA PHE A 194 -1.57 2.46 -23.49
C PHE A 194 -1.91 2.00 -22.07
N MET A 195 -0.87 1.82 -21.25
CA MET A 195 -1.03 1.65 -19.80
C MET A 195 -0.03 2.51 -19.02
N VAL A 196 -0.44 3.09 -17.89
CA VAL A 196 0.46 3.87 -17.01
C VAL A 196 0.34 3.46 -15.54
N GLY A 197 1.48 3.38 -14.85
CA GLY A 197 1.60 3.06 -13.43
C GLY A 197 1.90 4.29 -12.56
N ASN A 198 1.28 4.40 -11.39
CA ASN A 198 1.55 5.43 -10.38
C ASN A 198 1.76 6.82 -11.02
N ALA A 199 0.79 7.20 -11.85
CA ALA A 199 1.03 8.14 -12.95
C ALA A 199 0.51 9.54 -12.63
N VAL A 200 1.33 10.56 -12.88
CA VAL A 200 0.91 11.97 -12.79
C VAL A 200 -0.08 12.25 -13.93
N ILE A 201 -1.26 12.77 -13.61
CA ILE A 201 -2.39 12.92 -14.55
C ILE A 201 -3.03 14.32 -14.47
N ASP A 202 -3.12 14.92 -13.28
CA ASP A 202 -3.79 16.22 -13.07
C ASP A 202 -3.32 16.86 -11.76
N ASP A 203 -2.55 17.95 -11.84
CA ASP A 203 -1.85 18.54 -10.69
C ASP A 203 -2.79 18.85 -9.51
N TYR A 204 -4.03 19.28 -9.79
CA TYR A 204 -5.02 19.58 -8.74
C TYR A 204 -5.50 18.31 -8.02
N HIS A 205 -5.93 17.29 -8.77
CA HIS A 205 -6.43 16.05 -8.17
C HIS A 205 -5.30 15.22 -7.54
N ASP A 206 -4.10 15.28 -8.12
CA ASP A 206 -2.94 14.56 -7.63
C ASP A 206 -2.38 15.21 -6.36
N TYR A 207 -2.27 16.55 -6.27
CA TYR A 207 -1.93 17.23 -5.01
C TYR A 207 -2.91 16.88 -3.89
N ILE A 208 -4.22 16.94 -4.17
CA ILE A 208 -5.26 16.63 -3.18
C ILE A 208 -5.11 15.19 -2.67
N GLY A 209 -4.97 14.23 -3.58
CA GLY A 209 -4.78 12.82 -3.22
C GLY A 209 -3.49 12.57 -2.44
N THR A 210 -2.37 13.17 -2.86
CA THR A 210 -1.07 13.00 -2.20
C THR A 210 -1.06 13.56 -0.78
N PHE A 211 -1.58 14.76 -0.58
CA PHE A 211 -1.62 15.37 0.76
C PHE A 211 -2.62 14.64 1.69
N GLU A 212 -3.75 14.16 1.17
CA GLU A 212 -4.70 13.34 1.91
C GLU A 212 -4.10 11.97 2.29
N TYR A 213 -3.33 11.36 1.39
CA TYR A 213 -2.59 10.13 1.66
C TYR A 213 -1.55 10.35 2.77
N TRP A 214 -0.69 11.37 2.67
CA TRP A 214 0.31 11.67 3.71
C TRP A 214 -0.33 11.91 5.08
N TRP A 215 -1.45 12.64 5.15
CA TRP A 215 -2.16 12.91 6.39
C TRP A 215 -2.84 11.66 6.97
N THR A 216 -3.57 10.89 6.15
CA THR A 216 -4.25 9.66 6.59
C THR A 216 -3.29 8.52 6.98
N HIS A 217 -2.03 8.57 6.53
CA HIS A 217 -0.96 7.67 6.95
C HIS A 217 -0.14 8.20 8.15
N GLY A 218 -0.50 9.35 8.72
CA GLY A 218 0.19 9.94 9.88
C GLY A 218 1.59 10.49 9.56
N LEU A 219 1.91 10.72 8.29
CA LEU A 219 3.22 11.19 7.83
C LEU A 219 3.39 12.72 7.93
N ILE A 220 2.29 13.46 8.02
CA ILE A 220 2.26 14.92 8.20
C ILE A 220 1.22 15.34 9.23
N SER A 221 1.39 16.51 9.84
CA SER A 221 0.46 17.04 10.82
C SER A 221 -0.78 17.67 10.20
N ASP A 222 -1.82 17.75 11.04
CA ASP A 222 -3.05 18.51 10.81
C ASP A 222 -2.84 19.96 10.37
N SER A 223 -1.70 20.57 10.72
CA SER A 223 -1.34 21.94 10.36
C SER A 223 -0.68 21.98 8.98
N THR A 224 0.25 21.07 8.72
CA THR A 224 0.93 20.93 7.42
C THR A 224 -0.04 20.54 6.32
N TYR A 225 -0.95 19.59 6.56
CA TYR A 225 -2.01 19.24 5.61
C TYR A 225 -2.82 20.47 5.18
N LYS A 226 -3.32 21.25 6.14
CA LYS A 226 -4.08 22.49 5.86
C LYS A 226 -3.24 23.57 5.16
N THR A 227 -1.93 23.59 5.40
CA THR A 227 -0.99 24.53 4.76
C THR A 227 -0.71 24.15 3.30
N LEU A 228 -0.45 22.86 3.03
CA LEU A 228 -0.32 22.30 1.69
C LEU A 228 -1.58 22.57 0.85
N ARG A 229 -2.76 22.22 1.39
CA ARG A 229 -4.05 22.46 0.74
C ARG A 229 -4.31 23.94 0.40
N ALA A 230 -3.81 24.86 1.21
CA ALA A 230 -3.94 26.30 0.97
C ALA A 230 -2.90 26.88 -0.01
N ALA A 231 -1.70 26.29 -0.08
CA ALA A 231 -0.58 26.83 -0.84
C ALA A 231 -0.36 26.16 -2.22
N CYS A 232 -0.77 24.90 -2.38
CA CYS A 232 -0.42 24.04 -3.51
C CYS A 232 -1.60 23.63 -4.41
N ASP A 233 -2.83 23.46 -3.91
CA ASP A 233 -3.96 22.84 -4.65
C ASP A 233 -4.10 23.30 -6.12
N PHE A 234 -3.96 24.61 -6.40
CA PHE A 234 -4.11 25.20 -7.74
C PHE A 234 -2.78 25.61 -8.41
N GLY A 235 -1.65 25.17 -7.88
CA GLY A 235 -0.32 25.34 -8.48
C GLY A 235 -0.01 24.25 -9.51
N SER A 236 1.25 24.18 -9.95
CA SER A 236 1.76 23.02 -10.70
C SER A 236 2.64 22.15 -9.82
N SER A 237 2.71 20.84 -10.12
CA SER A 237 3.64 19.88 -9.51
C SER A 237 5.09 20.18 -9.87
N GLN A 238 5.37 20.37 -11.16
CA GLN A 238 6.71 20.64 -11.69
C GLN A 238 7.17 22.10 -11.48
N HIS A 239 6.22 23.03 -11.34
CA HIS A 239 6.49 24.46 -11.13
C HIS A 239 5.74 25.01 -9.89
N PRO A 240 6.08 24.55 -8.68
CA PRO A 240 5.40 24.95 -7.45
C PRO A 240 5.67 26.43 -7.12
N SER A 241 4.69 27.09 -6.49
CA SER A 241 4.86 28.45 -5.97
C SER A 241 5.85 28.46 -4.79
N SER A 242 6.51 29.59 -4.52
CA SER A 242 7.42 29.72 -3.39
C SER A 242 6.77 29.35 -2.04
N ASP A 243 5.47 29.58 -1.87
CA ASP A 243 4.73 29.22 -0.67
C ASP A 243 4.34 27.73 -0.65
N CYS A 244 4.06 27.13 -1.82
CA CYS A 244 3.91 25.69 -1.94
C CYS A 244 5.23 24.96 -1.62
N THR A 245 6.38 25.42 -2.14
CA THR A 245 7.70 24.85 -1.79
C THR A 245 7.97 24.90 -0.29
N LYS A 246 7.61 25.99 0.41
CA LYS A 246 7.73 26.06 1.88
C LYS A 246 6.84 25.04 2.60
N ALA A 247 5.64 24.77 2.08
CA ALA A 247 4.73 23.77 2.62
C ALA A 247 5.21 22.33 2.36
N LEU A 248 5.76 22.06 1.17
CA LEU A 248 6.37 20.77 0.81
C LEU A 248 7.60 20.47 1.66
N ASN A 249 8.51 21.44 1.84
CA ASN A 249 9.68 21.30 2.71
C ASN A 249 9.31 21.07 4.19
N LEU A 250 8.16 21.58 4.64
CA LEU A 250 7.62 21.30 5.98
C LEU A 250 7.09 19.86 6.06
N ALA A 251 6.43 19.36 5.02
CA ALA A 251 5.96 17.98 4.93
C ALA A 251 7.12 16.97 4.93
N GLU A 252 8.16 17.21 4.12
CA GLU A 252 9.40 16.40 4.09
C GLU A 252 10.05 16.34 5.49
N ALA A 253 10.09 17.48 6.20
CA ALA A 253 10.64 17.56 7.55
C ALA A 253 9.81 16.84 8.63
N GLU A 254 8.49 16.68 8.43
CA GLU A 254 7.62 15.85 9.28
C GLU A 254 7.72 14.35 8.95
N GLN A 255 7.82 14.00 7.65
CA GLN A 255 7.99 12.63 7.16
C GLN A 255 9.31 12.00 7.64
N GLY A 256 10.41 12.76 7.56
CA GLY A 256 11.75 12.29 7.94
C GLY A 256 12.31 11.21 7.00
N ASN A 257 13.21 10.36 7.51
CA ASN A 257 13.90 9.33 6.73
C ASN A 257 13.03 8.08 6.53
N ILE A 258 12.07 8.17 5.62
CA ILE A 258 11.29 7.05 5.06
C ILE A 258 11.76 6.72 3.63
N ASP A 259 11.26 5.63 3.09
CA ASP A 259 11.25 5.38 1.65
C ASP A 259 9.92 5.92 1.09
N PRO A 260 9.91 7.01 0.29
CA PRO A 260 8.66 7.57 -0.23
C PRO A 260 8.06 6.71 -1.35
N TYR A 261 8.86 5.88 -2.03
CA TYR A 261 8.37 5.00 -3.10
C TYR A 261 7.63 3.79 -2.51
N SER A 262 7.92 3.38 -1.27
CA SER A 262 7.08 2.44 -0.51
C SER A 262 7.22 2.65 0.99
N ILE A 263 6.21 3.28 1.62
CA ILE A 263 6.29 3.79 3.01
C ILE A 263 6.49 2.71 4.10
N TYR A 264 6.27 1.44 3.76
CA TYR A 264 6.50 0.29 4.67
C TYR A 264 7.85 -0.42 4.40
N THR A 265 8.56 -0.01 3.35
CA THR A 265 9.93 -0.45 3.05
C THR A 265 10.92 0.39 3.85
N ARG A 266 12.12 -0.15 4.11
CA ARG A 266 13.19 0.59 4.79
C ARG A 266 14.01 1.34 3.75
N SER A 267 14.41 2.59 4.00
CA SER A 267 15.26 3.35 3.08
C SER A 267 16.69 2.78 2.94
N CYS A 268 17.36 3.14 1.83
CA CYS A 268 18.73 2.69 1.53
C CYS A 268 19.74 3.32 2.51
N ASN A 269 20.33 2.50 3.38
CA ASN A 269 21.27 2.94 4.42
C ASN A 269 22.71 3.18 3.90
N ASP A 270 22.90 4.17 3.01
CA ASP A 270 24.16 4.93 2.91
C ASP A 270 24.02 6.27 2.14
N THR A 271 22.92 7.00 2.31
CA THR A 271 23.06 8.47 2.35
C THR A 271 23.94 8.82 3.56
N SER A 272 24.70 9.90 3.47
CA SER A 272 25.94 10.12 4.26
C SER A 272 25.77 10.39 5.77
N SER A 273 24.62 10.06 6.36
CA SER A 273 24.19 10.43 7.71
C SER A 273 24.09 9.27 8.72
N LEU A 274 23.81 8.02 8.33
CA LEU A 274 23.23 7.01 9.26
C LEU A 274 23.87 5.61 9.28
N ARG A 275 25.17 5.53 9.59
CA ARG A 275 25.84 4.25 9.92
C ARG A 275 25.42 3.64 11.27
N ARG A 276 24.29 2.91 11.39
CA ARG A 276 24.08 1.91 12.47
C ARG A 276 23.32 0.65 12.04
N ASN A 277 23.89 -0.51 12.38
CA ASN A 277 23.35 -1.85 12.10
C ASN A 277 22.01 -2.13 12.80
N LEU A 278 20.97 -2.51 12.04
CA LEU A 278 19.75 -3.13 12.57
C LEU A 278 19.26 -4.30 11.68
N ARG A 279 19.79 -5.49 11.92
CA ARG A 279 19.25 -6.75 11.35
C ARG A 279 17.83 -6.98 11.86
N GLY A 280 16.85 -6.94 10.96
CA GLY A 280 15.48 -7.37 11.23
C GLY A 280 14.87 -7.98 9.98
N HIS A 281 14.22 -9.13 10.12
CA HIS A 281 13.29 -9.66 9.12
C HIS A 281 11.88 -9.22 9.50
N TYR A 282 11.12 -8.70 8.52
CA TYR A 282 9.67 -8.55 8.62
C TYR A 282 9.01 -9.74 7.90
N PRO A 283 8.38 -10.70 8.61
CA PRO A 283 7.92 -11.95 7.99
C PRO A 283 6.82 -11.81 6.93
N TRP A 284 6.07 -10.71 6.94
CA TRP A 284 4.95 -10.45 6.01
C TRP A 284 5.42 -9.98 4.62
N MET A 285 6.55 -9.25 4.53
CA MET A 285 7.17 -8.89 3.26
C MET A 285 7.99 -10.07 2.74
N SER A 286 7.34 -10.95 1.97
CA SER A 286 7.94 -12.12 1.34
C SER A 286 8.99 -11.74 0.29
N ARG A 287 10.22 -11.48 0.75
CA ARG A 287 11.27 -10.66 0.12
C ARG A 287 10.88 -9.19 0.09
N ALA A 288 11.45 -8.42 1.01
CA ALA A 288 11.53 -6.97 0.84
C ALA A 288 12.33 -6.64 -0.43
N TYR A 289 11.92 -5.56 -1.09
CA TYR A 289 12.70 -4.86 -2.10
C TYR A 289 14.01 -4.32 -1.48
N ASP A 290 15.06 -4.20 -2.30
CA ASP A 290 16.35 -3.60 -1.93
C ASP A 290 16.39 -2.16 -2.49
N PRO A 291 16.11 -1.11 -1.68
CA PRO A 291 15.99 0.29 -2.12
C PRO A 291 17.29 0.90 -2.68
N CYS A 292 18.36 0.11 -2.75
CA CYS A 292 19.66 0.51 -3.25
C CYS A 292 19.90 0.06 -4.72
N THR A 293 18.88 -0.42 -5.45
CA THR A 293 19.06 -0.92 -6.83
C THR A 293 19.50 0.16 -7.81
N GLU A 294 19.03 1.40 -7.66
CA GLU A 294 19.47 2.57 -8.44
C GLU A 294 21.00 2.69 -8.46
N ARG A 295 21.63 2.50 -7.29
CA ARG A 295 23.08 2.56 -7.13
C ARG A 295 23.78 1.43 -7.89
N TYR A 296 23.16 0.26 -8.01
CA TYR A 296 23.71 -0.86 -8.79
C TYR A 296 23.63 -0.56 -10.29
N SER A 297 22.54 0.06 -10.76
CA SER A 297 22.42 0.60 -12.11
C SER A 297 23.49 1.65 -12.40
N GLN A 298 23.68 2.63 -11.53
CA GLN A 298 24.71 3.67 -11.71
C GLN A 298 26.14 3.12 -11.78
N VAL A 299 26.47 2.08 -11.00
CA VAL A 299 27.77 1.39 -11.12
C VAL A 299 27.86 0.61 -12.43
N TYR A 300 26.84 -0.17 -12.77
CA TYR A 300 26.86 -1.09 -13.92
C TYR A 300 26.94 -0.36 -15.26
N PHE A 301 26.08 0.62 -15.50
CA PHE A 301 26.03 1.33 -16.79
C PHE A 301 27.19 2.33 -16.99
N ASN A 302 28.01 2.60 -15.97
CA ASN A 302 29.28 3.33 -16.11
C ASN A 302 30.51 2.41 -16.35
N HIS A 303 30.36 1.08 -16.39
CA HIS A 303 31.46 0.21 -16.82
C HIS A 303 31.73 0.36 -18.34
N PRO A 304 32.97 0.64 -18.79
CA PRO A 304 33.27 0.86 -20.22
C PRO A 304 32.91 -0.33 -21.10
N GLU A 305 33.17 -1.54 -20.64
CA GLU A 305 32.76 -2.80 -21.27
C GLU A 305 31.23 -2.97 -21.37
N VAL A 306 30.44 -2.41 -20.45
CA VAL A 306 28.97 -2.40 -20.53
C VAL A 306 28.50 -1.40 -21.58
N GLN A 307 29.02 -0.16 -21.56
CA GLN A 307 28.71 0.86 -22.57
C GLN A 307 29.06 0.38 -23.98
N LYS A 308 30.22 -0.26 -24.15
CA LYS A 308 30.66 -0.87 -25.41
C LYS A 308 29.71 -1.98 -25.88
N ALA A 309 29.27 -2.86 -24.99
CA ALA A 309 28.35 -3.95 -25.34
C ALA A 309 26.94 -3.45 -25.69
N LEU A 310 26.54 -2.29 -25.12
CA LEU A 310 25.29 -1.59 -25.42
C LEU A 310 25.36 -0.66 -26.64
N HIS A 311 26.53 -0.52 -27.28
CA HIS A 311 26.77 0.51 -28.32
C HIS A 311 26.45 1.95 -27.84
N ALA A 312 26.54 2.18 -26.54
CA ALA A 312 26.30 3.46 -25.89
C ALA A 312 27.58 4.31 -25.86
N ASN A 313 27.42 5.63 -25.68
CA ASN A 313 28.52 6.58 -25.53
C ASN A 313 29.53 6.60 -26.70
N THR A 314 29.12 6.16 -27.89
CA THR A 314 29.98 6.08 -29.09
C THR A 314 30.45 7.43 -29.63
N THR A 315 29.86 8.52 -29.15
CA THR A 315 30.16 9.91 -29.54
C THR A 315 31.05 10.67 -28.54
N GLY A 316 31.35 10.08 -27.37
CA GLY A 316 32.08 10.78 -26.31
C GLY A 316 31.21 11.80 -25.58
N ILE A 317 30.14 11.32 -24.96
CA ILE A 317 29.19 12.12 -24.17
C ILE A 317 29.95 12.80 -23.01
N PRO A 318 29.78 14.12 -22.79
CA PRO A 318 30.63 14.89 -21.87
C PRO A 318 30.28 14.72 -20.38
N TYR A 319 29.39 13.80 -20.03
CA TYR A 319 28.96 13.52 -18.65
C TYR A 319 28.93 12.00 -18.40
N SER A 320 29.12 11.60 -17.14
CA SER A 320 28.91 10.22 -16.69
C SER A 320 27.43 9.84 -16.71
N TRP A 321 27.11 8.58 -17.00
CA TRP A 321 25.73 8.12 -17.03
C TRP A 321 25.09 8.20 -15.63
N LYS A 322 23.81 8.60 -15.57
CA LYS A 322 23.00 8.64 -14.37
C LYS A 322 21.63 8.01 -14.61
N THR A 323 21.05 7.51 -13.54
CA THR A 323 19.67 7.04 -13.41
C THR A 323 18.65 8.14 -13.69
N CYS A 324 18.88 9.37 -13.23
CA CYS A 324 18.15 10.57 -13.63
C CYS A 324 19.11 11.73 -13.96
N SER A 325 18.68 12.64 -14.84
CA SER A 325 19.48 13.77 -15.31
C SER A 325 19.10 15.07 -14.58
N ASP A 326 19.95 15.50 -13.63
CA ASP A 326 19.68 16.67 -12.78
C ASP A 326 19.31 17.92 -13.61
N ILE A 327 20.03 18.19 -14.71
CA ILE A 327 19.81 19.38 -15.54
C ILE A 327 18.43 19.33 -16.22
N VAL A 328 18.04 18.18 -16.76
CA VAL A 328 16.73 17.99 -17.41
C VAL A 328 15.59 18.14 -16.39
N GLY A 329 15.78 17.64 -15.16
CA GLY A 329 14.79 17.79 -14.09
C GLY A 329 14.68 19.23 -13.54
N GLU A 330 15.80 19.90 -13.32
CA GLU A 330 15.87 21.28 -12.78
C GLU A 330 15.37 22.32 -13.80
N TYR A 331 15.64 22.12 -15.09
CA TYR A 331 15.32 23.05 -16.17
C TYR A 331 14.21 22.56 -17.12
N TRP A 332 13.29 21.74 -16.60
CA TRP A 332 12.08 21.34 -17.34
C TRP A 332 11.24 22.59 -17.70
N ALA A 333 10.86 22.74 -18.96
CA ALA A 333 10.40 24.00 -19.53
C ALA A 333 8.87 24.10 -19.73
N ASP A 334 8.22 22.99 -20.08
CA ASP A 334 6.76 22.92 -20.22
C ASP A 334 6.19 21.63 -19.62
N SER A 335 5.17 21.80 -18.77
CA SER A 335 4.47 20.76 -18.02
C SER A 335 2.99 21.14 -17.91
N PRO A 336 2.10 20.68 -18.81
CA PRO A 336 0.68 21.04 -18.78
C PRO A 336 -0.02 20.38 -17.58
N VAL A 337 -0.61 21.18 -16.70
CA VAL A 337 -1.18 20.78 -15.39
C VAL A 337 -2.32 19.73 -15.41
N SER A 338 -2.72 19.22 -16.59
CA SER A 338 -3.79 18.23 -16.72
C SER A 338 -3.71 17.46 -18.04
N MET A 339 -3.57 16.14 -17.94
CA MET A 339 -3.69 15.19 -19.06
C MET A 339 -5.14 14.75 -19.32
N LEU A 340 -6.09 15.08 -18.43
CA LEU A 340 -7.51 14.68 -18.55
C LEU A 340 -8.17 15.02 -19.91
N PRO A 341 -7.86 16.14 -20.59
CA PRO A 341 -8.37 16.39 -21.95
C PRO A 341 -7.91 15.34 -22.96
N ILE A 342 -6.67 14.86 -22.86
CA ILE A 342 -6.08 13.84 -23.74
C ILE A 342 -6.70 12.47 -23.45
N TYR A 343 -6.87 12.12 -22.16
CA TYR A 343 -7.61 10.91 -21.78
C TYR A 343 -9.02 10.91 -22.40
N ARG A 344 -9.75 12.03 -22.37
CA ARG A 344 -11.09 12.14 -23.00
C ARG A 344 -11.05 11.95 -24.52
N GLU A 345 -10.06 12.48 -25.23
CA GLU A 345 -9.90 12.25 -26.68
C GLU A 345 -9.62 10.77 -26.99
N LEU A 346 -8.71 10.15 -26.26
CA LEU A 346 -8.25 8.77 -26.54
C LEU A 346 -9.25 7.70 -26.09
N ILE A 347 -10.02 7.97 -25.02
CA ILE A 347 -11.21 7.18 -24.65
C ILE A 347 -12.27 7.25 -25.77
N ALA A 348 -12.58 8.45 -26.27
CA ALA A 348 -13.54 8.63 -27.36
C ALA A 348 -13.07 8.02 -28.70
N ALA A 349 -11.75 7.85 -28.87
CA ALA A 349 -11.16 7.12 -30.00
C ALA A 349 -11.29 5.59 -29.90
N GLY A 350 -11.74 5.05 -28.75
CA GLY A 350 -11.87 3.60 -28.52
C GLY A 350 -10.54 2.88 -28.28
N LEU A 351 -9.49 3.60 -27.87
CA LEU A 351 -8.20 3.01 -27.52
C LEU A 351 -8.27 2.29 -26.17
N ARG A 352 -7.47 1.23 -25.99
CA ARG A 352 -7.36 0.53 -24.71
C ARG A 352 -6.54 1.36 -23.72
N ILE A 353 -7.16 1.86 -22.66
CA ILE A 353 -6.47 2.66 -21.64
C ILE A 353 -6.56 1.95 -20.29
N TRP A 354 -5.41 1.65 -19.70
CA TRP A 354 -5.30 1.08 -18.35
C TRP A 354 -4.47 1.99 -17.46
N VAL A 355 -4.94 2.24 -16.25
CA VAL A 355 -4.18 2.95 -15.21
C VAL A 355 -4.00 1.99 -14.04
N PHE A 356 -2.81 1.95 -13.46
CA PHE A 356 -2.54 1.13 -12.28
C PHE A 356 -1.79 1.87 -11.19
N SER A 357 -1.97 1.43 -9.94
CA SER A 357 -1.26 1.99 -8.77
C SER A 357 -0.84 0.91 -7.80
N GLY A 358 0.38 1.02 -7.26
CA GLY A 358 0.72 0.46 -5.96
C GLY A 358 0.01 1.25 -4.85
N ASP A 359 -0.41 0.55 -3.80
CA ASP A 359 -1.16 1.09 -2.65
C ASP A 359 -0.27 1.54 -1.48
N THR A 360 1.07 1.44 -1.61
CA THR A 360 2.05 1.89 -0.60
C THR A 360 2.95 3.05 -1.07
N ASP A 361 2.77 3.49 -2.32
CA ASP A 361 3.45 4.66 -2.87
C ASP A 361 2.96 5.95 -2.20
N SER A 362 3.88 6.88 -1.88
CA SER A 362 3.54 8.21 -1.37
C SER A 362 3.92 9.36 -2.30
N VAL A 363 4.51 9.08 -3.47
CA VAL A 363 4.85 10.07 -4.50
C VAL A 363 3.63 10.33 -5.39
N VAL A 364 3.05 9.27 -5.96
CA VAL A 364 1.82 9.33 -6.76
C VAL A 364 0.84 8.24 -6.28
N PRO A 365 0.31 8.38 -5.04
CA PRO A 365 -0.53 7.38 -4.40
C PRO A 365 -1.80 7.05 -5.18
N LEU A 366 -2.38 5.90 -4.83
CA LEU A 366 -3.69 5.47 -5.34
C LEU A 366 -4.77 6.55 -5.17
N THR A 367 -4.74 7.34 -4.09
CA THR A 367 -5.69 8.44 -3.84
C THR A 367 -5.70 9.48 -4.98
N ALA A 368 -4.52 9.95 -5.40
CA ALA A 368 -4.33 10.85 -6.54
C ALA A 368 -4.93 10.24 -7.82
N THR A 369 -4.52 9.02 -8.14
CA THR A 369 -5.06 8.25 -9.28
C THR A 369 -6.60 8.13 -9.24
N ARG A 370 -7.19 7.88 -8.06
CA ARG A 370 -8.65 7.75 -7.89
C ARG A 370 -9.38 9.08 -8.10
N TYR A 371 -8.85 10.20 -7.59
CA TYR A 371 -9.41 11.52 -7.82
C TYR A 371 -9.33 11.92 -9.31
N SER A 372 -8.18 11.74 -9.93
CA SER A 372 -7.94 12.03 -11.36
C SER A 372 -8.84 11.20 -12.29
N ILE A 373 -9.13 9.93 -11.96
CA ILE A 373 -10.09 9.10 -12.73
C ILE A 373 -11.55 9.48 -12.44
N ASP A 374 -11.92 9.83 -11.20
CA ASP A 374 -13.28 10.32 -10.92
C ASP A 374 -13.54 11.66 -11.64
N ALA A 375 -12.54 12.51 -11.87
CA ALA A 375 -12.64 13.74 -12.66
C ALA A 375 -12.99 13.51 -14.15
N LEU A 376 -12.79 12.30 -14.68
CA LEU A 376 -13.25 11.92 -16.03
C LEU A 376 -14.75 11.63 -16.09
N LYS A 377 -15.42 11.36 -14.95
CA LYS A 377 -16.86 11.06 -14.82
C LYS A 377 -17.37 9.93 -15.72
N LEU A 378 -16.52 8.92 -15.96
CA LEU A 378 -16.83 7.79 -16.84
C LEU A 378 -17.90 6.86 -16.23
N PRO A 379 -18.85 6.33 -17.02
CA PRO A 379 -19.74 5.26 -16.58
C PRO A 379 -18.97 4.01 -16.17
N THR A 380 -19.44 3.30 -15.14
CA THR A 380 -18.86 2.03 -14.67
C THR A 380 -19.51 0.85 -15.39
N VAL A 381 -18.68 0.03 -16.02
CA VAL A 381 -19.07 -1.21 -16.73
C VAL A 381 -18.99 -2.42 -15.79
N THR A 382 -17.91 -2.51 -15.00
CA THR A 382 -17.72 -3.53 -13.97
C THR A 382 -17.39 -2.86 -12.66
N ASN A 383 -18.26 -3.03 -11.64
CA ASN A 383 -18.04 -2.53 -10.28
C ASN A 383 -16.69 -2.99 -9.71
N TRP A 384 -16.13 -2.22 -8.77
CA TRP A 384 -14.91 -2.57 -8.03
C TRP A 384 -14.96 -4.00 -7.47
N TYR A 385 -13.94 -4.81 -7.77
CA TYR A 385 -13.83 -6.19 -7.31
C TYR A 385 -12.38 -6.53 -6.92
N PRO A 386 -12.19 -7.41 -5.91
CA PRO A 386 -10.87 -7.95 -5.58
C PRO A 386 -10.45 -8.95 -6.66
N TRP A 387 -9.21 -8.86 -7.11
CA TRP A 387 -8.60 -9.83 -8.03
C TRP A 387 -7.55 -10.67 -7.32
N TYR A 388 -7.33 -11.89 -7.81
CA TYR A 388 -6.62 -12.94 -7.07
C TYR A 388 -5.42 -13.53 -7.80
N ASP A 389 -4.37 -13.82 -7.04
CA ASP A 389 -3.27 -14.70 -7.43
C ASP A 389 -3.15 -15.84 -6.40
N ASN A 390 -3.18 -17.09 -6.88
CA ASN A 390 -3.12 -18.31 -6.05
C ASN A 390 -4.06 -18.31 -4.82
N GLY A 391 -5.27 -17.74 -4.97
CA GLY A 391 -6.28 -17.70 -3.90
C GLY A 391 -6.16 -16.54 -2.90
N LYS A 392 -5.10 -15.71 -3.00
CA LYS A 392 -4.93 -14.48 -2.20
C LYS A 392 -5.26 -13.26 -3.04
N VAL A 393 -5.75 -12.19 -2.41
CA VAL A 393 -5.96 -10.90 -3.06
C VAL A 393 -4.61 -10.38 -3.58
N GLY A 394 -4.54 -10.04 -4.87
CA GLY A 394 -3.40 -9.36 -5.47
C GLY A 394 -3.59 -7.84 -5.59
N GLY A 395 -4.83 -7.38 -5.41
CA GLY A 395 -5.29 -6.00 -5.50
C GLY A 395 -6.76 -5.96 -5.93
N TRP A 396 -7.21 -4.81 -6.41
CA TRP A 396 -8.58 -4.60 -6.89
C TRP A 396 -8.61 -4.05 -8.32
N SER A 397 -9.78 -4.08 -8.96
CA SER A 397 -9.99 -3.47 -10.27
C SER A 397 -11.41 -2.96 -10.45
N GLN A 398 -11.58 -1.91 -11.26
CA GLN A 398 -12.86 -1.41 -11.74
C GLN A 398 -12.74 -1.07 -13.22
N VAL A 399 -13.75 -1.44 -14.01
CA VAL A 399 -13.79 -1.19 -15.45
C VAL A 399 -14.81 -0.10 -15.72
N TYR A 400 -14.37 0.96 -16.39
CA TYR A 400 -15.19 2.07 -16.87
C TYR A 400 -15.33 1.97 -18.40
N GLU A 401 -16.20 2.79 -18.99
CA GLU A 401 -16.26 2.93 -20.44
C GLU A 401 -14.93 3.52 -20.98
N GLY A 402 -14.14 2.68 -21.67
CA GLY A 402 -12.87 3.03 -22.29
C GLY A 402 -11.63 3.01 -21.37
N LEU A 403 -11.79 2.91 -20.05
CA LEU A 403 -10.68 2.90 -19.08
C LEU A 403 -10.80 1.77 -18.06
N THR A 404 -9.70 1.09 -17.74
CA THR A 404 -9.62 0.13 -16.63
C THR A 404 -8.66 0.64 -15.56
N LEU A 405 -9.10 0.65 -14.31
CA LEU A 405 -8.25 0.89 -13.14
C LEU A 405 -7.91 -0.45 -12.47
N VAL A 406 -6.65 -0.64 -12.08
CA VAL A 406 -6.18 -1.80 -11.31
C VAL A 406 -5.25 -1.35 -10.19
N THR A 407 -5.40 -1.89 -8.99
CA THR A 407 -4.45 -1.69 -7.89
C THR A 407 -3.65 -2.97 -7.65
N VAL A 408 -2.48 -2.85 -7.02
CA VAL A 408 -1.63 -3.98 -6.66
C VAL A 408 -1.22 -3.89 -5.19
N THR A 409 -1.64 -4.86 -4.38
CA THR A 409 -1.54 -4.79 -2.91
C THR A 409 -0.12 -4.96 -2.38
N GLY A 410 0.25 -4.07 -1.46
CA GLY A 410 1.57 -3.98 -0.87
C GLY A 410 2.64 -3.63 -1.91
N ALA A 411 2.33 -2.84 -2.93
CA ALA A 411 3.28 -2.39 -3.95
C ALA A 411 3.60 -0.90 -3.80
N GLY A 412 4.84 -0.51 -4.06
CA GLY A 412 5.27 0.90 -4.12
C GLY A 412 5.03 1.53 -5.49
N HIS A 413 5.71 2.65 -5.72
CA HIS A 413 5.72 3.42 -6.98
C HIS A 413 6.04 2.49 -8.17
N GLU A 414 7.21 1.84 -8.13
CA GLU A 414 7.66 0.85 -9.11
C GLU A 414 6.96 -0.51 -8.86
N VAL A 415 5.71 -0.64 -9.28
CA VAL A 415 4.90 -1.86 -9.07
C VAL A 415 5.58 -3.15 -9.59
N PRO A 416 6.26 -3.18 -10.76
CA PRO A 416 6.95 -4.38 -11.23
C PRO A 416 8.18 -4.77 -10.41
N LEU A 417 8.81 -3.82 -9.72
CA LEU A 417 9.94 -4.07 -8.81
C LEU A 417 9.44 -4.64 -7.47
N HIS A 418 8.39 -4.05 -6.90
CA HIS A 418 7.81 -4.45 -5.62
C HIS A 418 7.02 -5.78 -5.70
N ARG A 419 6.19 -5.95 -6.74
CA ARG A 419 5.30 -7.11 -6.92
C ARG A 419 5.40 -7.68 -8.34
N PRO A 420 6.57 -8.19 -8.76
CA PRO A 420 6.85 -8.60 -10.14
C PRO A 420 5.87 -9.64 -10.71
N ARG A 421 5.41 -10.60 -9.88
CA ARG A 421 4.45 -11.61 -10.30
C ARG A 421 3.06 -11.01 -10.57
N GLN A 422 2.61 -10.10 -9.71
CA GLN A 422 1.36 -9.38 -9.83
C GLN A 422 1.39 -8.46 -11.06
N ALA A 423 2.47 -7.70 -11.24
CA ALA A 423 2.69 -6.86 -12.42
C ALA A 423 2.70 -7.66 -13.74
N TYR A 424 3.26 -8.87 -13.73
CA TYR A 424 3.19 -9.77 -14.89
C TYR A 424 1.75 -10.27 -15.18
N ILE A 425 0.95 -10.53 -14.15
CA ILE A 425 -0.48 -10.88 -14.30
C ILE A 425 -1.29 -9.70 -14.84
N LEU A 426 -1.03 -8.49 -14.33
CA LEU A 426 -1.57 -7.22 -14.81
C LEU A 426 -1.26 -7.00 -16.30
N PHE A 427 0.03 -7.02 -16.67
CA PHE A 427 0.48 -6.79 -18.05
C PHE A 427 -0.08 -7.81 -19.04
N ARG A 428 -0.14 -9.10 -18.65
CA ARG A 428 -0.83 -10.13 -19.44
C ARG A 428 -2.29 -9.79 -19.68
N SER A 429 -3.00 -9.36 -18.64
CA SER A 429 -4.44 -9.06 -18.71
C SER A 429 -4.72 -7.83 -19.58
N PHE A 430 -3.86 -6.80 -19.50
CA PHE A 430 -3.84 -5.66 -20.41
C PHE A 430 -3.65 -6.09 -21.87
N LEU A 431 -2.61 -6.88 -22.18
CA LEU A 431 -2.34 -7.33 -23.56
C LEU A 431 -3.47 -8.21 -24.12
N GLU A 432 -3.99 -9.13 -23.32
CA GLU A 432 -5.09 -10.03 -23.70
C GLU A 432 -6.48 -9.35 -23.70
N ASN A 433 -6.59 -8.10 -23.26
CA ASN A 433 -7.85 -7.35 -23.10
C ASN A 433 -8.87 -8.06 -22.19
N LYS A 434 -8.41 -8.64 -21.07
CA LYS A 434 -9.24 -9.40 -20.12
C LYS A 434 -9.31 -8.69 -18.77
N PRO A 435 -10.44 -8.77 -18.05
CA PRO A 435 -10.51 -8.41 -16.64
C PRO A 435 -9.48 -9.19 -15.80
N MET A 436 -9.13 -8.65 -14.64
CA MET A 436 -8.24 -9.30 -13.69
C MET A 436 -8.91 -10.57 -13.07
N PRO A 437 -8.14 -11.58 -12.61
CA PRO A 437 -8.71 -12.88 -12.25
C PRO A 437 -9.59 -12.85 -10.99
N SER A 438 -10.77 -13.46 -11.03
CA SER A 438 -11.70 -13.59 -9.90
C SER A 438 -11.95 -15.05 -9.49
N ILE A 439 -12.43 -15.27 -8.26
CA ILE A 439 -12.70 -16.61 -7.69
C ILE A 439 -14.15 -17.03 -7.92
N THR A 440 -14.37 -18.33 -8.16
CA THR A 440 -15.67 -19.01 -8.00
C THR A 440 -15.58 -19.99 -6.84
N LEU A 441 -16.46 -19.89 -5.85
CA LEU A 441 -16.38 -20.65 -4.58
C LEU A 441 -17.31 -21.87 -4.55
N LEU A 442 -16.81 -22.96 -3.96
CA LEU A 442 -17.57 -24.11 -3.47
C LEU A 442 -17.22 -24.31 -1.99
N LEU A 443 -18.20 -24.65 -1.14
CA LEU A 443 -18.04 -24.72 0.31
C LEU A 443 -18.81 -25.92 0.91
N SER A 444 -18.22 -26.55 1.93
CA SER A 444 -18.88 -27.55 2.79
C SER A 444 -18.15 -27.67 4.14
N SER A 445 -18.87 -27.73 5.26
CA SER A 445 -18.28 -27.89 6.61
C SER A 445 -19.26 -28.53 7.61
N THR A 446 -18.73 -29.20 8.64
CA THR A 446 -19.48 -29.84 9.75
C THR A 446 -18.65 -29.92 11.03
N ILE A 447 -19.28 -29.75 12.21
CA ILE A 447 -18.69 -29.83 13.56
C ILE A 447 -19.68 -30.55 14.50
N VAL A 448 -19.21 -31.27 15.53
CA VAL A 448 -20.00 -31.90 16.62
C VAL A 448 -19.25 -31.78 17.96
N ALA A 449 -19.91 -31.77 19.13
CA ALA A 449 -19.28 -31.42 20.42
C ALA A 449 -19.86 -32.04 21.72
N ALA A 450 -18.99 -32.13 22.75
CA ALA A 450 -19.21 -31.88 24.21
C ALA A 450 -19.88 -32.92 25.17
N ALA A 451 -19.83 -32.56 26.49
CA ALA A 451 -20.34 -33.20 27.73
C ALA A 451 -19.48 -34.32 28.43
N HIS A 452 -19.42 -34.49 29.78
CA HIS A 452 -19.71 -33.59 30.94
C HIS A 452 -19.25 -34.12 32.35
N HIS A 453 -19.30 -33.23 33.37
CA HIS A 453 -19.70 -33.43 34.80
C HIS A 453 -18.78 -33.77 36.03
N HIS A 454 -19.26 -33.18 37.15
CA HIS A 454 -19.09 -33.40 38.61
C HIS A 454 -17.89 -32.84 39.43
N HIS A 455 -18.17 -32.62 40.73
CA HIS A 455 -17.53 -31.62 41.62
C HIS A 455 -17.22 -32.20 43.03
N ALA A 456 -16.09 -31.80 43.61
CA ALA A 456 -15.79 -31.85 45.06
C ALA A 456 -14.62 -30.88 45.40
N LYS A 457 -14.79 -29.95 46.36
CA LYS A 457 -13.79 -28.89 46.70
C LYS A 457 -13.27 -28.10 45.49
N GLN A 458 -14.17 -27.33 44.89
CA GLN A 458 -13.98 -26.49 43.69
C GLN A 458 -12.54 -26.01 43.41
N GLN A 459 -11.95 -25.22 44.31
CA GLN A 459 -10.65 -24.57 44.10
C GLN A 459 -9.47 -25.54 43.85
N GLU A 460 -9.52 -26.79 44.34
CA GLU A 460 -8.47 -27.78 44.05
C GLU A 460 -8.76 -28.62 42.78
N LEU A 461 -10.02 -28.65 42.29
CA LEU A 461 -10.37 -29.27 41.02
C LEU A 461 -10.21 -28.33 39.83
N ASP A 462 -10.56 -27.06 40.01
CA ASP A 462 -10.36 -26.01 39.01
C ASP A 462 -8.86 -25.79 38.72
N LYS A 463 -7.96 -26.31 39.58
CA LYS A 463 -6.50 -26.12 39.52
C LYS A 463 -5.85 -26.82 38.33
N ILE A 464 -5.33 -26.03 37.40
CA ILE A 464 -4.65 -26.51 36.20
C ILE A 464 -3.23 -26.96 36.60
N ILE A 465 -2.99 -28.28 36.58
CA ILE A 465 -1.68 -28.86 36.90
C ILE A 465 -0.64 -28.53 35.80
N LYS A 466 -1.03 -28.69 34.52
CA LYS A 466 -0.22 -28.36 33.35
C LYS A 466 -1.10 -28.31 32.10
N LEU A 467 -0.92 -27.29 31.25
CA LEU A 467 -1.53 -27.22 29.91
C LEU A 467 -0.70 -27.98 28.86
N PRO A 468 -1.33 -28.47 27.77
CA PRO A 468 -0.62 -28.81 26.55
C PRO A 468 0.31 -27.66 26.12
N GLY A 469 1.49 -27.98 25.60
CA GLY A 469 2.42 -26.95 25.14
C GLY A 469 3.09 -26.08 26.22
N GLN A 470 2.74 -26.21 27.50
CA GLN A 470 3.23 -25.33 28.57
C GLN A 470 4.75 -25.49 28.81
N PRO A 471 5.53 -24.38 28.84
CA PRO A 471 6.94 -24.41 29.19
C PRO A 471 7.22 -25.04 30.55
N ALA A 472 8.33 -25.78 30.67
CA ALA A 472 8.68 -26.53 31.88
C ALA A 472 8.97 -25.65 33.12
N ASN A 473 9.23 -24.35 32.92
CA ASN A 473 9.76 -23.44 33.96
C ASN A 473 8.69 -22.50 34.54
N VAL A 474 7.41 -22.85 34.44
CA VAL A 474 6.29 -22.04 34.99
C VAL A 474 6.22 -22.20 36.51
N THR A 475 6.47 -21.12 37.26
CA THR A 475 6.57 -21.11 38.73
C THR A 475 5.34 -20.51 39.44
N PHE A 476 4.17 -20.60 38.81
CA PHE A 476 2.94 -20.01 39.33
C PHE A 476 1.72 -20.91 39.09
N SER A 477 0.75 -20.86 40.02
CA SER A 477 -0.49 -21.63 39.94
C SER A 477 -1.47 -21.05 38.92
N GLN A 478 -2.37 -21.89 38.43
CA GLN A 478 -3.46 -21.50 37.54
C GLN A 478 -4.72 -22.28 37.91
N TYR A 479 -5.89 -21.68 37.71
CA TYR A 479 -7.19 -22.27 38.01
C TYR A 479 -8.19 -21.88 36.92
N SER A 480 -8.99 -22.79 36.42
CA SER A 480 -10.11 -22.48 35.51
C SER A 480 -11.32 -23.35 35.78
N GLY A 481 -12.50 -22.79 35.55
CA GLY A 481 -13.77 -23.44 35.90
C GLY A 481 -14.96 -22.60 35.48
N TYR A 482 -16.16 -23.04 35.89
CA TYR A 482 -17.42 -22.33 35.62
C TYR A 482 -18.02 -21.82 36.93
N ILE A 483 -18.39 -20.54 36.95
CA ILE A 483 -19.12 -19.90 38.04
C ILE A 483 -20.57 -19.71 37.59
N THR A 484 -21.51 -20.39 38.24
CA THR A 484 -22.95 -20.19 38.01
C THR A 484 -23.34 -18.76 38.38
N VAL A 485 -23.98 -18.05 37.45
CA VAL A 485 -24.45 -16.67 37.62
C VAL A 485 -25.98 -16.54 37.62
N ASP A 486 -26.69 -17.56 37.10
CA ASP A 486 -28.12 -17.73 37.24
C ASP A 486 -28.45 -19.22 37.14
N GLU A 487 -28.76 -19.83 38.28
CA GLU A 487 -29.01 -21.27 38.41
C GLU A 487 -30.37 -21.68 37.80
N GLN A 488 -31.36 -20.77 37.77
CA GLN A 488 -32.69 -21.07 37.21
C GLN A 488 -32.68 -21.07 35.68
N ALA A 489 -31.87 -20.20 35.06
CA ALA A 489 -31.64 -20.19 33.62
C ALA A 489 -30.45 -21.05 33.18
N GLY A 490 -29.81 -21.81 34.08
CA GLY A 490 -28.65 -22.65 33.79
C GLY A 490 -27.41 -21.89 33.29
N ARG A 491 -27.28 -20.60 33.60
CA ARG A 491 -26.21 -19.73 33.09
C ARG A 491 -25.01 -19.74 34.02
N ALA A 492 -23.85 -20.09 33.47
CA ALA A 492 -22.56 -19.98 34.13
C ALA A 492 -21.55 -19.26 33.23
N LEU A 493 -20.59 -18.56 33.84
CA LEU A 493 -19.48 -17.91 33.14
C LEU A 493 -18.20 -18.73 33.38
N PHE A 494 -17.45 -18.99 32.31
CA PHE A 494 -16.13 -19.58 32.41
C PHE A 494 -15.12 -18.54 32.91
N TYR A 495 -14.17 -18.97 33.76
CA TYR A 495 -13.05 -18.14 34.19
C TYR A 495 -11.72 -18.89 34.05
N TRP A 496 -10.63 -18.15 33.88
CA TRP A 496 -9.26 -18.65 34.00
C TRP A 496 -8.47 -17.63 34.83
N LEU A 497 -8.20 -18.00 36.08
CA LEU A 497 -7.38 -17.27 37.04
C LEU A 497 -5.93 -17.76 36.94
N ILE A 498 -4.99 -16.83 36.94
CA ILE A 498 -3.56 -17.16 36.91
C ILE A 498 -2.86 -16.34 37.99
N GLU A 499 -2.12 -17.03 38.86
CA GLU A 499 -1.39 -16.40 39.95
C GLU A 499 -0.10 -15.74 39.45
N SER A 500 0.36 -14.71 40.14
CA SER A 500 1.73 -14.22 39.98
C SER A 500 2.70 -15.14 40.74
N PRO A 501 3.98 -15.29 40.33
CA PRO A 501 5.02 -16.02 41.09
C PRO A 501 5.26 -15.55 42.54
N LYS A 502 4.67 -14.43 42.96
CA LYS A 502 4.67 -13.93 44.34
C LYS A 502 3.25 -13.43 44.71
N PRO A 503 2.24 -14.31 44.75
CA PRO A 503 0.83 -13.89 44.64
C PRO A 503 0.37 -13.09 45.86
N THR A 504 0.88 -13.41 47.05
CA THR A 504 0.68 -12.68 48.31
C THR A 504 1.16 -11.21 48.30
N SER A 505 1.87 -10.79 47.25
CA SER A 505 2.45 -9.44 47.10
C SER A 505 1.88 -8.62 45.93
N LYS A 506 0.83 -9.12 45.26
CA LYS A 506 0.32 -8.59 43.98
C LYS A 506 -1.20 -8.42 43.98
N PRO A 507 -1.75 -7.52 43.14
CA PRO A 507 -3.19 -7.41 42.96
C PRO A 507 -3.78 -8.66 42.28
N LEU A 508 -5.03 -8.99 42.64
CA LEU A 508 -5.93 -9.77 41.80
C LEU A 508 -6.48 -8.87 40.68
N LEU A 509 -6.85 -9.46 39.56
CA LEU A 509 -7.40 -8.80 38.38
C LEU A 509 -8.58 -9.58 37.80
N LEU A 510 -9.50 -8.87 37.15
CA LEU A 510 -10.47 -9.41 36.20
C LEU A 510 -10.19 -8.81 34.81
N TRP A 511 -10.27 -9.62 33.75
CA TRP A 511 -10.16 -9.18 32.36
C TRP A 511 -11.38 -9.67 31.56
N LEU A 512 -11.87 -8.80 30.68
CA LEU A 512 -13.03 -9.03 29.79
C LEU A 512 -12.76 -8.38 28.43
N ASN A 513 -12.91 -9.12 27.33
CA ASN A 513 -12.67 -8.60 25.98
C ASN A 513 -13.81 -7.72 25.45
N GLY A 514 -13.43 -6.79 24.56
CA GLY A 514 -14.38 -6.03 23.74
C GLY A 514 -14.96 -6.86 22.59
N GLY A 515 -16.18 -6.51 22.16
CA GLY A 515 -16.90 -7.19 21.09
C GLY A 515 -17.84 -8.30 21.60
N PRO A 516 -19.15 -8.26 21.28
CA PRO A 516 -20.07 -9.32 21.71
C PRO A 516 -19.74 -10.62 20.95
N GLY A 517 -19.52 -11.70 21.71
CA GLY A 517 -19.05 -12.99 21.19
C GLY A 517 -17.54 -13.22 21.28
N CYS A 518 -16.73 -12.19 21.58
CA CYS A 518 -15.29 -12.34 21.74
C CYS A 518 -14.93 -13.11 23.01
N SER A 519 -14.12 -14.16 22.88
CA SER A 519 -13.67 -14.96 24.04
C SER A 519 -12.55 -14.24 24.79
N SER A 520 -12.77 -14.00 26.09
CA SER A 520 -11.75 -13.45 26.99
C SER A 520 -10.59 -14.41 27.27
N VAL A 521 -10.72 -15.68 26.85
CA VAL A 521 -9.68 -16.71 26.92
C VAL A 521 -8.82 -16.72 25.64
N ALA A 522 -9.42 -16.51 24.47
CA ALA A 522 -8.70 -16.48 23.20
C ALA A 522 -7.93 -15.16 23.06
N TYR A 523 -8.63 -14.06 22.77
CA TYR A 523 -8.02 -12.76 22.54
C TYR A 523 -7.34 -12.24 23.81
N GLY A 524 -8.07 -12.09 24.91
CA GLY A 524 -7.52 -11.61 26.20
C GLY A 524 -6.39 -12.46 26.76
N ALA A 525 -6.73 -13.67 27.21
CA ALA A 525 -5.76 -14.50 27.93
C ALA A 525 -4.68 -15.14 27.04
N SER A 526 -4.81 -15.11 25.70
CA SER A 526 -3.88 -15.81 24.79
C SER A 526 -3.32 -14.98 23.61
N GLU A 527 -3.75 -13.74 23.38
CA GLU A 527 -3.21 -12.89 22.29
C GLU A 527 -2.85 -11.46 22.72
N GLU A 528 -3.61 -10.86 23.63
CA GLU A 528 -3.40 -9.49 24.08
C GLU A 528 -2.52 -9.49 25.33
N VAL A 529 -3.02 -10.09 26.42
CA VAL A 529 -2.62 -9.68 27.78
C VAL A 529 -2.38 -10.79 28.80
N GLY A 530 -2.90 -12.00 28.58
CA GLY A 530 -2.65 -13.12 29.48
C GLY A 530 -1.19 -13.57 29.47
N PRO A 531 -0.78 -14.43 30.43
CA PRO A 531 0.61 -14.82 30.60
C PRO A 531 1.06 -15.95 29.67
N PHE A 532 0.21 -16.40 28.76
CA PHE A 532 0.57 -17.31 27.67
C PHE A 532 0.08 -16.77 26.33
N ARG A 533 0.67 -17.26 25.24
CA ARG A 533 0.25 -17.04 23.85
C ARG A 533 0.30 -18.37 23.12
N VAL A 534 -0.71 -18.65 22.29
CA VAL A 534 -0.74 -19.84 21.43
C VAL A 534 0.19 -19.62 20.24
N ARG A 535 0.99 -20.63 19.87
CA ARG A 535 1.83 -20.57 18.67
C ARG A 535 1.02 -20.88 17.40
N PRO A 536 1.50 -20.51 16.20
CA PRO A 536 0.87 -20.87 14.93
C PRO A 536 0.70 -22.37 14.65
N ASP A 537 1.31 -23.24 15.47
CA ASP A 537 1.09 -24.69 15.42
C ASP A 537 -0.22 -25.14 16.10
N GLY A 538 -0.84 -24.30 16.94
CA GLY A 538 -2.02 -24.65 17.73
C GLY A 538 -1.75 -25.62 18.90
N GLU A 539 -0.53 -26.11 19.06
CA GLU A 539 -0.13 -27.14 20.01
C GLU A 539 0.76 -26.62 21.16
N THR A 540 1.44 -25.48 20.98
CA THR A 540 2.47 -24.99 21.90
C THR A 540 2.25 -23.57 22.42
N LEU A 541 2.76 -23.27 23.63
CA LEU A 541 2.54 -22.00 24.34
C LEU A 541 3.84 -21.24 24.63
N THR A 542 3.78 -19.90 24.63
CA THR A 542 4.89 -18.99 25.01
C THR A 542 4.45 -17.93 26.02
N LEU A 543 5.32 -17.51 26.94
CA LEU A 543 4.96 -16.59 28.03
C LEU A 543 4.69 -15.15 27.56
N SER A 544 3.81 -14.41 28.25
CA SER A 544 3.41 -13.01 27.98
C SER A 544 3.23 -12.19 29.29
N PRO A 545 3.26 -10.82 29.31
CA PRO A 545 3.61 -10.10 30.55
C PRO A 545 2.60 -9.08 31.17
N TYR A 546 1.48 -8.66 30.55
CA TYR A 546 0.73 -7.44 30.99
C TYR A 546 -0.82 -7.48 30.75
N SER A 547 -1.69 -7.26 31.77
CA SER A 547 -3.20 -7.27 31.67
C SER A 547 -3.94 -6.34 32.67
N TRP A 548 -5.06 -5.63 32.30
CA TRP A 548 -6.01 -4.87 33.21
C TRP A 548 -7.37 -4.35 32.59
N ASN A 549 -8.56 -4.48 33.24
CA ASN A 549 -9.78 -3.60 33.10
C ASN A 549 -10.74 -3.66 34.36
N LYS A 550 -11.98 -3.14 34.53
CA LYS A 550 -13.07 -2.50 33.72
C LYS A 550 -14.06 -1.59 34.56
N ALA A 551 -14.33 -0.35 34.10
CA ALA A 551 -15.30 0.70 34.54
C ALA A 551 -15.86 0.78 36.01
N GLN A 552 -17.17 0.98 36.23
CA GLN A 552 -17.77 1.32 37.56
C GLN A 552 -17.53 0.22 38.61
N ASP A 553 -17.50 -1.03 38.18
CA ASP A 553 -17.04 -2.15 39.01
C ASP A 553 -15.58 -1.96 39.40
N ALA A 554 -14.71 -1.53 38.48
CA ALA A 554 -13.34 -1.11 38.80
C ALA A 554 -13.29 0.13 39.71
N TYR A 555 -14.19 1.11 39.68
CA TYR A 555 -14.17 2.18 40.69
C TYR A 555 -14.45 1.63 42.10
N THR A 556 -15.44 0.75 42.21
CA THR A 556 -15.82 0.10 43.48
C THR A 556 -14.74 -0.87 43.97
N PHE A 557 -14.16 -1.65 43.05
CA PHE A 557 -13.02 -2.53 43.28
C PHE A 557 -11.77 -1.74 43.66
N LEU A 558 -11.37 -0.71 42.90
CA LEU A 558 -10.19 0.12 43.19
C LEU A 558 -10.33 0.78 44.56
N THR A 559 -11.48 1.40 44.88
CA THR A 559 -11.65 2.01 46.21
C THR A 559 -11.60 0.97 47.34
N ASN A 560 -12.13 -0.25 47.15
CA ASN A 560 -12.02 -1.33 48.14
C ASN A 560 -10.62 -1.98 48.17
N TRP A 561 -9.91 -2.01 47.04
CA TRP A 561 -8.55 -2.48 46.90
C TRP A 561 -7.57 -1.52 47.59
N PHE A 562 -7.65 -0.23 47.31
CA PHE A 562 -6.86 0.80 48.00
C PHE A 562 -7.20 0.89 49.51
N LYS A 563 -8.43 0.59 49.94
CA LYS A 563 -8.74 0.39 51.38
C LYS A 563 -7.98 -0.81 51.97
N ARG A 564 -7.90 -1.94 51.24
CA ARG A 564 -7.23 -3.19 51.65
C ARG A 564 -5.69 -3.15 51.53
N PHE A 565 -5.16 -2.32 50.63
CA PHE A 565 -3.73 -2.14 50.36
C PHE A 565 -3.34 -0.64 50.47
N PRO A 566 -3.39 -0.06 51.68
CA PRO A 566 -3.26 1.39 51.89
C PRO A 566 -1.89 1.97 51.46
N GLN A 567 -0.84 1.15 51.38
CA GLN A 567 0.52 1.53 50.97
C GLN A 567 0.65 1.96 49.49
N TYR A 568 -0.43 1.86 48.71
CA TYR A 568 -0.50 2.35 47.33
C TYR A 568 -1.34 3.63 47.16
N LYS A 569 -2.11 4.07 48.17
CA LYS A 569 -3.03 5.24 48.06
C LYS A 569 -2.36 6.54 47.63
N GLN A 570 -1.07 6.72 47.96
CA GLN A 570 -0.29 7.93 47.68
C GLN A 570 0.60 7.79 46.43
N ARG A 571 0.39 6.77 45.60
CA ARG A 571 1.18 6.56 44.37
C ARG A 571 0.38 7.00 43.14
N PRO A 572 1.00 7.74 42.20
CA PRO A 572 0.43 8.03 40.88
C PRO A 572 -0.20 6.81 40.22
N PHE A 573 -1.50 6.90 39.94
CA PHE A 573 -2.29 5.87 39.28
C PHE A 573 -2.64 6.30 37.85
N TYR A 574 -2.52 5.36 36.92
CA TYR A 574 -2.81 5.53 35.49
C TYR A 574 -3.61 4.33 34.97
N ILE A 575 -4.37 4.51 33.90
CA ILE A 575 -5.17 3.46 33.24
C ILE A 575 -4.70 3.36 31.77
N ALA A 576 -4.73 2.17 31.18
CA ALA A 576 -4.41 1.95 29.77
C ALA A 576 -5.36 0.94 29.12
N GLY A 577 -5.52 1.01 27.80
CA GLY A 577 -6.31 0.07 26.98
C GLY A 577 -6.32 0.48 25.51
N GLU A 578 -7.09 -0.22 24.68
CA GLU A 578 -7.14 0.00 23.22
C GLU A 578 -8.54 -0.23 22.63
N SER A 579 -8.74 0.18 21.37
CA SER A 579 -10.01 -0.02 20.63
C SER A 579 -11.22 0.50 21.43
N TYR A 580 -12.24 -0.33 21.70
CA TYR A 580 -13.44 0.05 22.46
C TYR A 580 -13.16 0.53 23.91
N ALA A 581 -11.93 0.41 24.41
CA ALA A 581 -11.50 1.08 25.64
C ALA A 581 -11.60 2.61 25.58
N GLY A 582 -11.62 3.19 24.38
CA GLY A 582 -11.91 4.61 24.17
C GLY A 582 -13.26 5.06 24.71
N HIS A 583 -14.25 4.15 24.86
CA HIS A 583 -15.48 4.41 25.60
C HIS A 583 -15.30 4.24 27.13
N TYR A 584 -14.89 3.05 27.60
CA TYR A 584 -14.98 2.75 29.03
C TYR A 584 -13.87 3.35 29.92
N ILE A 585 -12.70 3.72 29.37
CA ILE A 585 -11.62 4.35 30.15
C ILE A 585 -11.93 5.81 30.49
N PRO A 586 -12.41 6.66 29.57
CA PRO A 586 -12.84 8.02 29.91
C PRO A 586 -14.02 8.05 30.89
N GLU A 587 -14.99 7.14 30.79
CA GLU A 587 -16.08 7.02 31.79
C GLU A 587 -15.52 6.75 33.20
N LEU A 588 -14.67 5.74 33.35
CA LEU A 588 -13.99 5.43 34.61
C LEU A 588 -13.17 6.63 35.13
N SER A 589 -12.44 7.27 34.24
CA SER A 589 -11.65 8.47 34.54
C SER A 589 -12.53 9.61 35.07
N GLN A 590 -13.71 9.81 34.47
CA GLN A 590 -14.68 10.83 34.87
C GLN A 590 -15.29 10.52 36.24
N ILE A 591 -15.62 9.25 36.50
CA ILE A 591 -16.08 8.79 37.82
C ILE A 591 -15.01 9.07 38.89
N ILE A 592 -13.74 8.72 38.63
CA ILE A 592 -12.63 8.96 39.57
C ILE A 592 -12.42 10.46 39.83
N VAL A 593 -12.38 11.29 38.78
CA VAL A 593 -12.20 12.75 38.91
C VAL A 593 -13.34 13.39 39.71
N ARG A 594 -14.59 13.04 39.42
CA ARG A 594 -15.77 13.57 40.12
C ARG A 594 -15.78 13.18 41.59
N GLN A 595 -15.38 11.95 41.92
CA GLN A 595 -15.31 11.45 43.31
C GLN A 595 -14.10 12.01 44.08
N ASN A 596 -13.01 12.37 43.41
CA ASN A 596 -11.85 13.03 44.01
C ASN A 596 -12.07 14.54 44.25
N LYS A 597 -13.08 15.15 43.61
CA LYS A 597 -13.32 16.61 43.64
C LYS A 597 -13.57 17.12 45.06
N GLY A 598 -12.69 18.00 45.54
CA GLY A 598 -12.75 18.57 46.90
C GLY A 598 -12.21 17.67 48.02
N VAL A 599 -11.77 16.45 47.72
CA VAL A 599 -11.21 15.53 48.72
C VAL A 599 -9.72 15.81 48.92
N LYS A 600 -9.34 16.32 50.10
CA LYS A 600 -7.95 16.72 50.41
C LYS A 600 -6.92 15.58 50.29
N ASN A 601 -7.35 14.34 50.55
CA ASN A 601 -6.55 13.11 50.40
C ASN A 601 -7.43 12.06 49.69
N PRO A 602 -7.47 12.03 48.34
CA PRO A 602 -8.30 11.08 47.60
C PRO A 602 -7.87 9.63 47.85
N ILE A 603 -8.78 8.67 47.63
CA ILE A 603 -8.49 7.23 47.76
C ILE A 603 -7.63 6.74 46.57
N ILE A 604 -7.72 7.42 45.43
CA ILE A 604 -7.04 7.08 44.16
C ILE A 604 -6.29 8.33 43.68
N ASP A 605 -4.96 8.32 43.71
CA ASP A 605 -4.12 9.41 43.18
C ASP A 605 -4.01 9.35 41.64
N PHE A 606 -5.14 9.53 40.96
CA PHE A 606 -5.25 9.37 39.51
C PHE A 606 -4.62 10.54 38.75
N ARG A 607 -3.75 10.25 37.77
CA ARG A 607 -2.92 11.23 37.04
C ARG A 607 -3.15 11.29 35.54
N GLY A 608 -3.75 10.26 34.94
CA GLY A 608 -3.94 10.21 33.51
C GLY A 608 -4.25 8.82 32.95
N PHE A 609 -4.46 8.74 31.64
CA PHE A 609 -4.66 7.48 30.94
C PHE A 609 -4.05 7.48 29.54
N LEU A 610 -3.89 6.27 28.99
CA LEU A 610 -3.31 5.97 27.68
C LEU A 610 -4.31 5.14 26.87
N LEU A 611 -4.46 5.45 25.58
CA LEU A 611 -5.31 4.72 24.65
C LEU A 611 -4.59 4.41 23.34
N GLY A 612 -4.55 3.14 22.93
CA GLY A 612 -4.08 2.73 21.60
C GLY A 612 -5.26 2.55 20.62
N ASN A 613 -5.18 3.09 19.40
CA ASN A 613 -6.20 2.95 18.35
C ASN A 613 -7.67 2.99 18.86
N PRO A 614 -8.09 4.00 19.64
CA PRO A 614 -9.36 3.95 20.36
C PRO A 614 -10.58 4.29 19.50
N LEU A 615 -11.71 3.65 19.77
CA LEU A 615 -13.03 4.14 19.35
C LEU A 615 -13.48 5.24 20.34
N LEU A 616 -13.67 6.46 19.85
CA LEU A 616 -13.91 7.68 20.64
C LEU A 616 -15.25 8.34 20.34
N ASP A 617 -15.72 8.23 19.09
CA ASP A 617 -16.88 8.93 18.57
C ASP A 617 -17.44 8.20 17.35
N ASP A 618 -18.63 7.61 17.49
CA ASP A 618 -19.36 6.85 16.46
C ASP A 618 -19.41 7.59 15.11
N PHE A 619 -19.39 8.93 15.06
CA PHE A 619 -19.42 9.68 13.80
C PHE A 619 -18.03 9.78 13.16
N HIS A 620 -17.03 10.24 13.92
CA HIS A 620 -15.69 10.48 13.37
C HIS A 620 -14.99 9.16 13.04
N ASP A 621 -15.13 8.14 13.89
CA ASP A 621 -14.53 6.83 13.68
C ASP A 621 -15.11 6.12 12.44
N ASN A 622 -16.44 6.21 12.24
CA ASN A 622 -17.08 5.67 11.02
C ASN A 622 -16.57 6.41 9.77
N VAL A 623 -16.57 7.75 9.76
CA VAL A 623 -16.13 8.53 8.59
C VAL A 623 -14.67 8.22 8.24
N GLY A 624 -13.76 8.30 9.21
CA GLY A 624 -12.34 7.99 9.00
C GLY A 624 -12.10 6.55 8.56
N THR A 625 -12.87 5.58 9.07
CA THR A 625 -12.81 4.18 8.63
C THR A 625 -13.18 4.04 7.15
N PHE A 626 -14.25 4.69 6.69
CA PHE A 626 -14.69 4.59 5.29
C PHE A 626 -13.76 5.36 4.33
N GLU A 627 -13.20 6.48 4.79
CA GLU A 627 -12.19 7.28 4.09
C GLU A 627 -10.90 6.46 3.91
N PHE A 628 -10.39 5.83 4.98
CA PHE A 628 -9.27 4.89 4.92
C PHE A 628 -9.53 3.73 3.96
N TRP A 629 -10.70 3.08 4.03
CA TRP A 629 -11.07 1.98 3.10
C TRP A 629 -11.12 2.45 1.64
N TRP A 630 -11.54 3.68 1.39
CA TRP A 630 -11.57 4.24 0.05
C TRP A 630 -10.16 4.61 -0.44
N ASN A 631 -9.34 5.26 0.38
CA ASN A 631 -7.98 5.65 0.01
C ASN A 631 -7.06 4.44 -0.27
N HIS A 632 -7.23 3.34 0.47
CA HIS A 632 -6.48 2.08 0.27
C HIS A 632 -7.02 1.18 -0.85
N GLY A 633 -8.02 1.61 -1.62
CA GLY A 633 -8.57 0.77 -2.69
C GLY A 633 -9.40 -0.42 -2.20
N LEU A 634 -9.81 -0.47 -0.94
CA LEU A 634 -10.56 -1.61 -0.38
C LEU A 634 -12.04 -1.61 -0.84
N ILE A 635 -12.58 -0.44 -1.20
CA ILE A 635 -13.98 -0.25 -1.65
C ILE A 635 -14.10 0.66 -2.87
N SER A 636 -15.22 0.55 -3.60
CA SER A 636 -15.57 1.49 -4.68
C SER A 636 -15.95 2.88 -4.17
N GLY A 637 -15.78 3.92 -5.00
CA GLY A 637 -16.30 5.26 -4.71
C GLY A 637 -17.82 5.28 -4.51
N SER A 638 -18.56 4.39 -5.19
CA SER A 638 -20.01 4.26 -5.01
C SER A 638 -20.39 3.66 -3.65
N THR A 639 -19.56 2.78 -3.08
CA THR A 639 -19.73 2.20 -1.74
C THR A 639 -19.32 3.19 -0.67
N TYR A 640 -18.21 3.91 -0.86
CA TYR A 640 -17.80 5.02 0.00
C TYR A 640 -18.92 6.08 0.12
N GLN A 641 -19.49 6.52 -1.00
CA GLN A 641 -20.65 7.42 -1.00
C GLN A 641 -21.89 6.82 -0.33
N ALA A 642 -22.15 5.51 -0.46
CA ALA A 642 -23.28 4.84 0.18
C ALA A 642 -23.11 4.75 1.71
N LEU A 643 -21.88 4.47 2.18
CA LEU A 643 -21.48 4.46 3.58
C LEU A 643 -21.62 5.87 4.17
N ASN A 644 -20.98 6.89 3.59
CA ASN A 644 -21.04 8.27 4.08
C ASN A 644 -22.47 8.87 4.08
N ARG A 645 -23.38 8.39 3.24
CA ARG A 645 -24.81 8.77 3.27
C ARG A 645 -25.66 8.02 4.31
N SER A 646 -25.21 6.86 4.79
CA SER A 646 -26.03 5.92 5.56
C SER A 646 -25.54 5.66 6.99
N CYS A 647 -24.23 5.77 7.22
CA CYS A 647 -23.53 5.27 8.41
C CYS A 647 -23.03 6.30 9.43
N PRO A 648 -22.66 7.57 9.12
CA PRO A 648 -22.00 8.43 10.11
C PRO A 648 -22.79 8.70 11.41
N ASN A 649 -24.12 8.55 11.41
CA ASN A 649 -24.94 8.66 12.63
C ASN A 649 -25.50 7.31 13.12
N ALA A 650 -25.01 6.19 12.58
CA ALA A 650 -25.26 4.86 13.13
C ALA A 650 -24.47 4.66 14.43
N SER A 651 -24.65 3.53 15.11
CA SER A 651 -23.67 3.10 16.11
C SER A 651 -22.82 2.00 15.50
N PHE A 652 -21.52 2.00 15.81
CA PHE A 652 -20.57 0.97 15.37
C PHE A 652 -21.05 -0.45 15.75
N LEU A 653 -21.60 -0.62 16.96
CA LEU A 653 -22.15 -1.89 17.43
C LEU A 653 -23.56 -2.20 16.90
N PHE A 654 -24.34 -1.17 16.56
CA PHE A 654 -25.76 -1.31 16.19
C PHE A 654 -26.11 -0.51 14.91
N PRO A 655 -25.60 -0.92 13.74
CA PRO A 655 -25.85 -0.22 12.49
C PRO A 655 -27.32 -0.36 12.05
N ARG A 656 -27.93 0.77 11.65
CA ARG A 656 -29.28 0.78 11.05
C ARG A 656 -29.26 0.05 9.70
N ASN A 657 -30.36 -0.61 9.31
CA ASN A 657 -30.42 -1.47 8.12
C ASN A 657 -29.79 -0.85 6.84
N ARG A 658 -30.03 0.43 6.52
CA ARG A 658 -29.38 1.10 5.36
C ARG A 658 -27.85 1.17 5.47
N CYS A 659 -27.31 1.44 6.65
CA CYS A 659 -25.87 1.38 6.90
C CYS A 659 -25.36 -0.07 6.81
N TYR A 660 -26.08 -1.02 7.43
CA TYR A 660 -25.73 -2.44 7.37
C TYR A 660 -25.61 -2.97 5.94
N GLN A 661 -26.53 -2.63 5.03
CA GLN A 661 -26.42 -3.01 3.61
C GLN A 661 -25.17 -2.41 2.93
N ALA A 662 -24.81 -1.16 3.27
CA ALA A 662 -23.61 -0.51 2.74
C ALA A 662 -22.31 -1.14 3.29
N LEU A 663 -22.30 -1.53 4.58
CA LEU A 663 -21.19 -2.25 5.21
C LEU A 663 -21.00 -3.65 4.60
N VAL A 664 -22.08 -4.42 4.43
CA VAL A 664 -22.03 -5.75 3.76
C VAL A 664 -21.49 -5.62 2.34
N ARG A 665 -21.86 -4.56 1.60
CA ARG A 665 -21.26 -4.27 0.30
C ARG A 665 -19.76 -3.96 0.40
N GLY A 666 -19.35 -3.09 1.34
CA GLY A 666 -17.94 -2.76 1.55
C GLY A 666 -17.07 -3.98 1.83
N TYR A 667 -17.47 -4.82 2.79
CA TYR A 667 -16.76 -6.06 3.10
C TYR A 667 -16.79 -7.07 1.93
N SER A 668 -17.81 -7.06 1.07
CA SER A 668 -17.83 -7.87 -0.15
C SER A 668 -16.89 -7.34 -1.25
N GLU A 669 -16.59 -6.03 -1.27
CA GLU A 669 -15.62 -5.44 -2.19
C GLU A 669 -14.17 -5.66 -1.70
N MET A 670 -13.94 -5.82 -0.40
CA MET A 670 -12.63 -6.16 0.19
C MET A 670 -12.10 -7.55 -0.19
N GLY A 671 -12.98 -8.56 -0.24
CA GLY A 671 -12.57 -9.95 -0.50
C GLY A 671 -11.88 -10.63 0.70
N ASN A 672 -10.96 -11.56 0.42
CA ASN A 672 -10.27 -12.35 1.44
C ASN A 672 -8.98 -11.66 1.92
N ILE A 673 -9.14 -10.64 2.75
CA ILE A 673 -8.06 -9.82 3.34
C ILE A 673 -8.20 -9.80 4.87
N ASN A 674 -7.10 -9.58 5.59
CA ASN A 674 -7.15 -9.35 7.04
C ASN A 674 -7.50 -7.87 7.32
N PRO A 675 -8.64 -7.54 7.96
CA PRO A 675 -9.02 -6.16 8.23
C PRO A 675 -8.22 -5.49 9.36
N TYR A 676 -7.41 -6.25 10.12
CA TYR A 676 -6.53 -5.72 11.18
C TYR A 676 -5.10 -5.43 10.70
N ASP A 677 -4.70 -6.01 9.57
CA ASP A 677 -3.43 -5.76 8.86
C ASP A 677 -3.63 -6.16 7.40
N ILE A 678 -3.90 -5.17 6.55
CA ILE A 678 -4.24 -5.36 5.13
C ILE A 678 -3.07 -5.88 4.28
N TYR A 679 -1.84 -5.79 4.77
CA TYR A 679 -0.64 -6.32 4.12
C TYR A 679 -0.24 -7.71 4.66
N GLY A 680 -0.83 -8.12 5.79
CA GLY A 680 -0.70 -9.43 6.40
C GLY A 680 -1.47 -10.53 5.66
N PRO A 681 -1.14 -11.81 5.92
CA PRO A 681 -1.88 -12.92 5.34
C PRO A 681 -3.32 -12.99 5.88
N PRO A 682 -4.33 -13.29 5.04
CA PRO A 682 -5.66 -13.63 5.54
C PRO A 682 -5.60 -14.93 6.37
N CYS A 683 -6.48 -15.05 7.37
CA CYS A 683 -6.44 -16.18 8.30
C CYS A 683 -6.99 -17.48 7.68
N ASP A 684 -6.26 -18.57 7.89
CA ASP A 684 -6.61 -19.91 7.41
C ASP A 684 -7.84 -20.50 8.13
N GLU A 685 -8.35 -21.61 7.61
CA GLU A 685 -9.74 -22.08 7.81
C GLU A 685 -10.19 -22.33 9.26
N ALA A 686 -9.24 -22.51 10.20
CA ALA A 686 -9.49 -22.76 11.61
C ALA A 686 -9.61 -21.51 12.49
N GLY A 687 -9.26 -20.32 11.99
CA GLY A 687 -9.26 -19.09 12.78
C GLY A 687 -10.66 -18.47 12.94
N THR A 688 -11.02 -18.04 14.17
CA THR A 688 -12.23 -17.22 14.42
C THR A 688 -12.18 -15.85 13.77
N SER A 689 -10.98 -15.41 13.37
CA SER A 689 -10.70 -14.26 12.51
C SER A 689 -11.14 -14.45 11.04
N ARG A 690 -11.64 -15.64 10.65
CA ARG A 690 -12.67 -15.71 9.60
C ARG A 690 -13.94 -15.03 10.10
N HIS A 691 -13.97 -13.70 10.01
CA HIS A 691 -15.24 -13.02 9.82
C HIS A 691 -15.94 -13.66 8.62
N GLN A 692 -17.08 -14.31 8.85
CA GLN A 692 -18.04 -14.53 7.78
C GLN A 692 -18.58 -13.15 7.41
N LEU A 693 -17.90 -12.40 6.54
CA LEU A 693 -18.22 -11.00 6.24
C LEU A 693 -19.66 -10.77 5.72
N SER A 694 -20.34 -11.85 5.31
CA SER A 694 -21.78 -11.93 5.04
C SER A 694 -22.70 -11.93 6.28
N ARG A 695 -22.16 -11.96 7.50
CA ARG A 695 -22.86 -11.96 8.79
C ARG A 695 -22.10 -11.06 9.78
N PRO A 696 -22.72 -10.02 10.35
CA PRO A 696 -22.02 -9.12 11.27
C PRO A 696 -21.70 -9.83 12.59
N LEU A 697 -20.74 -9.28 13.32
CA LEU A 697 -20.54 -9.58 14.75
C LEU A 697 -21.89 -9.42 15.47
N CYS A 698 -22.37 -10.51 16.06
CA CYS A 698 -23.68 -10.66 16.69
C CYS A 698 -24.92 -10.25 15.85
N GLN A 699 -25.27 -11.09 14.88
CA GLN A 699 -26.64 -11.65 14.88
C GLN A 699 -26.67 -13.05 15.53
N THR A 700 -26.68 -13.03 16.86
CA THR A 700 -27.25 -14.10 17.70
C THR A 700 -28.43 -13.47 18.45
N ASP A 701 -29.56 -14.17 18.59
CA ASP A 701 -30.81 -13.65 19.20
C ASP A 701 -30.72 -13.41 20.73
N ALA A 702 -29.52 -13.24 21.28
CA ALA A 702 -29.18 -13.23 22.70
C ALA A 702 -29.05 -11.83 23.33
N VAL A 703 -29.32 -10.73 22.60
CA VAL A 703 -29.25 -9.36 23.16
C VAL A 703 -30.55 -8.57 22.94
N ARG A 704 -31.57 -8.88 23.75
CA ARG A 704 -32.63 -7.91 24.12
C ARG A 704 -32.37 -7.24 25.48
N GLY A 705 -31.16 -7.44 26.05
CA GLY A 705 -30.77 -6.92 27.35
C GLY A 705 -29.80 -5.74 27.28
N GLY A 706 -30.31 -4.52 27.46
CA GLY A 706 -29.62 -3.41 28.13
C GLY A 706 -28.48 -2.65 27.42
N TRP A 707 -27.99 -3.08 26.25
CA TRP A 707 -26.88 -2.39 25.55
C TRP A 707 -27.29 -1.17 24.68
N THR A 708 -28.51 -0.64 24.86
CA THR A 708 -29.07 0.43 24.02
C THR A 708 -28.48 1.82 24.29
N ASP A 709 -27.82 2.02 25.44
CA ASP A 709 -27.62 3.34 26.05
C ASP A 709 -26.13 3.77 26.10
N SER A 710 -25.25 3.11 25.36
CA SER A 710 -23.83 3.52 25.26
C SER A 710 -23.71 4.92 24.66
N PRO A 711 -22.94 5.84 25.28
CA PRO A 711 -22.72 7.17 24.70
C PRO A 711 -21.97 7.06 23.38
N LYS A 712 -22.52 7.67 22.33
CA LYS A 712 -21.94 7.70 20.98
C LYS A 712 -20.66 8.52 20.84
N SER A 713 -20.35 9.36 21.83
CA SER A 713 -19.25 10.32 21.76
C SER A 713 -18.66 10.52 23.15
N MET A 714 -17.36 10.26 23.25
CA MET A 714 -16.58 10.53 24.46
C MET A 714 -15.95 11.92 24.46
N LEU A 715 -16.02 12.65 23.34
CA LEU A 715 -15.44 13.99 23.20
C LEU A 715 -15.87 14.98 24.31
N PRO A 716 -17.11 14.99 24.84
CA PRO A 716 -17.47 15.81 26.00
C PRO A 716 -16.75 15.37 27.29
N VAL A 717 -16.55 14.07 27.46
CA VAL A 717 -15.87 13.47 28.61
C VAL A 717 -14.38 13.79 28.58
N PHE A 718 -13.72 13.67 27.42
CA PHE A 718 -12.33 14.12 27.24
C PHE A 718 -12.16 15.60 27.61
N LYS A 719 -13.08 16.48 27.18
CA LYS A 719 -13.04 17.91 27.51
C LYS A 719 -13.12 18.17 29.02
N GLU A 720 -13.97 17.44 29.75
CA GLU A 720 -14.02 17.51 31.22
C GLU A 720 -12.72 17.03 31.87
N LEU A 721 -12.13 15.95 31.36
CA LEU A 721 -10.91 15.34 31.91
C LEU A 721 -9.65 16.19 31.65
N ILE A 722 -9.55 16.82 30.48
CA ILE A 722 -8.49 17.80 30.15
C ILE A 722 -8.65 19.05 31.03
N ALA A 723 -9.87 19.57 31.19
CA ALA A 723 -10.13 20.70 32.08
C ALA A 723 -9.86 20.39 33.57
N ALA A 724 -9.91 19.12 33.97
CA ALA A 724 -9.48 18.65 35.29
C ALA A 724 -7.95 18.48 35.44
N GLY A 725 -7.15 18.76 34.40
CA GLY A 725 -5.69 18.74 34.45
C GLY A 725 -5.05 17.34 34.33
N LEU A 726 -5.78 16.34 33.86
CA LEU A 726 -5.24 15.00 33.61
C LEU A 726 -4.32 14.97 32.38
N ARG A 727 -3.31 14.10 32.42
CA ARG A 727 -2.52 13.76 31.23
C ARG A 727 -3.24 12.66 30.45
N ILE A 728 -3.66 12.97 29.23
CA ILE A 728 -4.28 11.99 28.33
C ILE A 728 -3.31 11.75 27.19
N TRP A 729 -3.08 10.49 26.85
CA TRP A 729 -2.24 10.05 25.75
C TRP A 729 -3.08 9.18 24.81
N VAL A 730 -2.96 9.41 23.51
CA VAL A 730 -3.52 8.57 22.44
C VAL A 730 -2.37 8.21 21.52
N TYR A 731 -2.33 6.96 21.04
CA TYR A 731 -1.30 6.41 20.15
C TYR A 731 -1.87 5.32 19.24
#